data_AF-A0A9R1VJI2-F1
#
_entry.id   AF-A0A9R1VJI2-F1
#
_cell.length_a   1.000
_cell.length_b   1.000
_cell.length_c   1.000
_cell.angle_alpha   90.00
_cell.angle_beta   90.00
_cell.angle_gamma   90.00
#
_symmetry.space_group_name_H-M   'P 1'
#
loop_
_entity.id
_entity.type
_entity.pdbx_description
1 polymer ?
#
loop_
_entity_poly.entity_id
_entity_poly.type
_entity_poly.pdbx_seq_one_letter_code
_entity_poly.pdbx_strand_id
1 'polypeptide(L)'
;MSEAISVSAAANSAIAGAEDYFRPSSIMKLPITDIGDSSTSSSSSAYVTQAFPFSSGNPRIEQTRGVMHLFLDDAASSSSNLPVGRIPLICVLGVPNHMTYADFCQFCGSFIHHIMEMRIVRNDGMENRYSILVRFDDQSSTDSFHKHFNGRRFSSLETESCRVLFTVDVQYTSSIEHTQTSPANTEQPSCPVCLERLDQDMSGILTTICNHSFHCSCISKWTDSSCPVCRYCQQQPEKSKCLICQTSENVWICLLCGFVGCGRYKEGHAIEHWKQTQHCYSQELETQRVWDYVGDNYVHRLIQSKTDGKLVELNHHHQHTDGDCGCDTDPAFSEALLNSRVESIVSEYNELLTTQLENQKLEFEEENEREISSAVRDFMKQNTKLQKMQAKLDKGLKEKKFLDDMNENLLRNKETWESIIAKIEEREKEALRVKDDKIQELEAQLQGLMVSLEETNTVDLCDFNCLEACMLSELSVSLLPGFPINKNMVSIDNLPDQLVWEIFNRIKNTKDRNSISLTCKRFHTLDNEQRNYIRIGCGLNPAINALTSLCHRFPNLNKIEITYSGWMSNLGKQLEDQGLSILSKTCPLLTDLTLSYCTFITDTGLSYISSCSKLSSLKLNFTPRITGCGIFSIIVTSKNLKTLHLIRCLNVTNLEWLECLGKLKTLEDLSIKNCRGIGEGALIKLGPTWGNIKRLRFEVDANYRYMKLYDRLAVDRWHTQWVPCDNMVEVKLVNCIISPGRGLACILDKCKNLEKIHLDMCVGVRDDDIIRLAENSKNLRGISIRVPSDFSIMENPLRLTDGSLKAIAQNCKLLESVALSFSDGEFPSLSSFSQNGILNLVKMCRVKELVLDRVYSFNNVGMKALCFAENLEILELVRCQEISDEGIEFVGRYGNLRVLRLTKCLGVTDDGFKGIVGLGKLEVLVVNDCPQVSLRGVEGAAKYVSFKQDLSWMY
;
A
#
# COMPACT_ATOMS: atom_id res chain seq x y z
N MET A 1 40.00 -1.00 -18.79
CA MET A 1 39.35 -0.10 -19.75
C MET A 1 37.92 -0.59 -19.88
N SER A 2 36.97 -0.03 -19.11
CA SER A 2 36.32 1.28 -19.28
C SER A 2 35.32 1.22 -20.45
N GLU A 3 34.00 1.33 -20.25
CA GLU A 3 33.23 2.56 -19.85
C GLU A 3 33.26 3.63 -20.96
N ALA A 4 32.16 4.35 -21.29
CA ALA A 4 30.82 4.41 -20.68
C ALA A 4 29.72 5.05 -21.59
N ILE A 5 28.45 4.84 -21.20
CA ILE A 5 27.30 5.79 -21.13
C ILE A 5 27.02 6.83 -22.27
N SER A 6 25.81 6.74 -22.87
CA SER A 6 24.84 7.85 -23.19
C SER A 6 23.67 7.25 -24.00
N VAL A 7 22.35 7.50 -23.85
CA VAL A 7 21.47 8.55 -23.26
C VAL A 7 21.10 9.72 -24.20
N SER A 8 19.86 9.66 -24.73
CA SER A 8 19.06 10.78 -25.27
C SER A 8 17.57 10.41 -25.15
N ALA A 9 16.76 11.03 -24.30
CA ALA A 9 16.25 12.42 -24.37
C ALA A 9 15.18 12.61 -25.47
N ALA A 10 13.91 12.40 -25.11
CA ALA A 10 12.74 12.84 -25.89
C ALA A 10 12.15 14.12 -25.23
N ALA A 11 11.65 15.05 -26.03
CA ALA A 11 11.26 16.39 -25.56
C ALA A 11 9.79 16.48 -25.14
N ASN A 12 9.52 17.32 -24.13
CA ASN A 12 8.16 17.64 -23.71
C ASN A 12 7.49 18.60 -24.71
N SER A 13 6.31 18.24 -25.22
CA SER A 13 5.35 19.18 -25.81
C SER A 13 4.35 19.60 -24.73
N ALA A 14 4.35 20.87 -24.34
CA ALA A 14 3.27 21.42 -23.52
C ALA A 14 2.01 21.59 -24.37
N ILE A 15 0.86 21.10 -23.89
CA ILE A 15 -0.45 21.31 -24.50
C ILE A 15 -1.19 22.33 -23.63
N ALA A 16 -1.44 23.51 -24.18
CA ALA A 16 -2.28 24.54 -23.57
C ALA A 16 -3.65 24.53 -24.27
N GLY A 17 -4.74 24.67 -23.51
CA GLY A 17 -6.10 24.56 -24.04
C GLY A 17 -7.15 24.11 -23.02
N ALA A 18 -7.30 24.88 -21.94
CA ALA A 18 -8.53 24.85 -21.14
C ALA A 18 -9.32 26.13 -21.46
N GLU A 19 -10.65 26.04 -21.51
CA GLU A 19 -11.49 27.21 -21.75
C GLU A 19 -11.47 28.14 -20.51
N ASP A 20 -11.33 29.45 -20.72
CA ASP A 20 -11.23 30.43 -19.62
C ASP A 20 -12.61 30.72 -18.99
N TYR A 21 -13.07 29.84 -18.10
CA TYR A 21 -14.36 29.94 -17.40
C TYR A 21 -14.50 31.13 -16.42
N PHE A 22 -13.48 32.00 -16.31
CA PHE A 22 -13.57 33.30 -15.64
C PHE A 22 -14.00 34.45 -16.58
N ARG A 23 -14.14 34.22 -17.90
CA ARG A 23 -14.72 35.22 -18.81
C ARG A 23 -16.26 35.22 -18.69
N PRO A 24 -16.92 36.38 -18.69
CA PRO A 24 -18.38 36.45 -18.66
C PRO A 24 -19.03 35.78 -19.89
N SER A 25 -20.04 34.95 -19.66
CA SER A 25 -20.98 34.52 -20.71
C SER A 25 -21.87 35.69 -21.11
N SER A 26 -21.93 36.02 -22.40
CA SER A 26 -22.55 37.23 -22.95
C SER A 26 -24.03 37.45 -22.59
N ILE A 27 -24.33 38.27 -21.58
CA ILE A 27 -25.60 38.99 -21.40
C ILE A 27 -25.40 40.16 -20.39
N MET A 28 -26.21 41.22 -20.53
CA MET A 28 -26.19 42.46 -19.71
C MET A 28 -24.86 43.24 -19.63
N LYS A 29 -24.63 44.09 -20.64
CA LYS A 29 -23.89 45.34 -20.42
C LYS A 29 -24.69 46.24 -19.47
N LEU A 30 -24.19 46.51 -18.28
CA LEU A 30 -24.61 47.67 -17.51
C LEU A 30 -23.94 48.93 -18.10
N PRO A 31 -24.66 50.08 -18.23
CA PRO A 31 -24.10 51.28 -18.81
C PRO A 31 -23.12 51.96 -17.85
N ILE A 32 -21.85 52.05 -18.25
CA ILE A 32 -20.90 52.98 -17.64
C ILE A 32 -21.12 54.32 -18.34
N THR A 33 -21.67 55.29 -17.62
CA THR A 33 -21.83 56.66 -18.11
C THR A 33 -20.61 57.50 -17.77
N ASP A 34 -19.88 57.97 -18.78
CA ASP A 34 -18.96 59.10 -18.61
C ASP A 34 -19.75 60.33 -18.17
N ILE A 35 -19.34 60.96 -17.07
CA ILE A 35 -19.81 62.29 -16.68
C ILE A 35 -18.61 63.14 -16.25
N GLY A 36 -18.24 64.05 -17.14
CA GLY A 36 -17.63 65.32 -16.73
C GLY A 36 -18.75 66.33 -16.44
N ASP A 37 -18.68 66.94 -15.26
CA ASP A 37 -19.37 68.16 -14.81
C ASP A 37 -20.91 68.28 -14.79
N SER A 38 -21.36 68.87 -13.68
CA SER A 38 -22.60 69.66 -13.47
C SER A 38 -23.97 68.94 -13.29
N SER A 39 -24.34 68.82 -12.01
CA SER A 39 -25.69 69.06 -11.46
C SER A 39 -26.94 68.48 -12.15
N THR A 40 -27.54 67.42 -11.57
CA THR A 40 -28.66 67.56 -10.61
C THR A 40 -29.01 66.22 -9.94
N SER A 41 -29.85 66.24 -8.90
CA SER A 41 -30.05 65.10 -8.00
C SER A 41 -31.15 64.13 -8.41
N SER A 42 -30.80 62.85 -8.59
CA SER A 42 -31.71 61.72 -8.27
C SER A 42 -30.90 60.53 -7.74
N SER A 43 -31.45 59.80 -6.77
CA SER A 43 -30.68 58.83 -5.97
C SER A 43 -30.71 57.41 -6.55
N SER A 44 -29.54 56.93 -7.02
CA SER A 44 -29.26 55.50 -7.23
C SER A 44 -27.97 55.12 -6.51
N SER A 45 -27.94 53.94 -5.87
CA SER A 45 -26.84 53.54 -4.97
C SER A 45 -25.68 52.91 -5.73
N ALA A 46 -24.79 53.74 -6.29
CA ALA A 46 -23.56 53.26 -6.92
C ALA A 46 -22.59 52.70 -5.86
N TYR A 47 -22.14 51.45 -6.03
CA TYR A 47 -21.15 50.82 -5.16
C TYR A 47 -19.73 51.22 -5.59
N VAL A 48 -18.86 51.51 -4.63
CA VAL A 48 -17.44 51.79 -4.91
C VAL A 48 -16.71 50.48 -5.23
N THR A 49 -16.02 50.44 -6.37
CA THR A 49 -15.24 49.29 -6.82
C THR A 49 -13.79 49.69 -7.08
N GLN A 50 -12.85 48.76 -6.92
CA GLN A 50 -11.43 48.99 -7.15
C GLN A 50 -10.87 47.97 -8.14
N ALA A 51 -10.14 48.48 -9.14
CA ALA A 51 -9.43 47.68 -10.12
C ALA A 51 -8.04 47.29 -9.62
N PHE A 52 -7.70 46.00 -9.72
CA PHE A 52 -6.39 45.45 -9.37
C PHE A 52 -5.78 44.75 -10.60
N PRO A 53 -4.65 45.25 -11.16
CA PRO A 53 -3.95 44.58 -12.24
C PRO A 53 -3.26 43.31 -11.73
N PHE A 54 -3.30 42.25 -12.54
CA PHE A 54 -2.70 40.96 -12.22
C PHE A 54 -2.04 40.30 -13.43
N SER A 55 -1.14 39.36 -13.12
CA SER A 55 -0.48 38.50 -14.10
C SER A 55 -0.42 37.04 -13.65
N SER A 56 -0.49 36.14 -14.63
CA SER A 56 -0.39 34.68 -14.49
C SER A 56 0.36 34.09 -15.70
N GLY A 57 0.77 32.84 -15.63
CA GLY A 57 1.63 32.19 -16.62
C GLY A 57 3.12 32.26 -16.26
N ASN A 58 3.94 31.52 -17.00
CA ASN A 58 5.39 31.53 -16.83
C ASN A 58 5.99 32.66 -17.70
N PRO A 59 6.60 33.72 -17.12
CA PRO A 59 7.11 34.86 -17.88
C PRO A 59 8.21 34.55 -18.91
N ARG A 60 8.73 33.31 -18.95
CA ARG A 60 9.70 32.83 -19.94
C ARG A 60 9.07 32.02 -21.09
N ILE A 61 7.75 31.82 -21.08
CA ILE A 61 7.01 31.01 -22.06
C ILE A 61 5.77 31.79 -22.54
N GLU A 62 4.89 32.14 -21.61
CA GLU A 62 3.61 32.79 -21.87
C GLU A 62 3.13 33.48 -20.58
N GLN A 63 2.72 34.74 -20.67
CA GLN A 63 2.18 35.50 -19.54
C GLN A 63 0.82 36.11 -19.90
N THR A 64 -0.24 35.60 -19.27
CA THR A 64 -1.57 36.21 -19.29
C THR A 64 -1.59 37.40 -18.35
N ARG A 65 -2.21 38.52 -18.76
CA ARG A 65 -2.44 39.68 -17.89
C ARG A 65 -3.92 40.03 -17.84
N GLY A 66 -4.31 40.78 -16.82
CA GLY A 66 -5.70 41.18 -16.64
C GLY A 66 -5.89 42.19 -15.52
N VAL A 67 -7.14 42.54 -15.27
CA VAL A 67 -7.61 43.44 -14.22
C VAL A 67 -8.81 42.79 -13.55
N MET A 68 -8.75 42.59 -12.24
CA MET A 68 -9.89 42.15 -11.44
C MET A 68 -10.55 43.37 -10.78
N HIS A 69 -11.87 43.47 -10.87
CA HIS A 69 -12.66 44.52 -10.23
C HIS A 69 -13.26 43.95 -8.95
N LEU A 70 -12.92 44.52 -7.80
CA LEU A 70 -13.36 44.06 -6.48
C LEU A 70 -14.26 45.09 -5.81
N PHE A 71 -15.23 44.62 -5.01
CA PHE A 71 -15.98 45.49 -4.10
C PHE A 71 -15.05 46.00 -2.99
N LEU A 72 -15.16 47.29 -2.64
CA LEU A 72 -14.44 47.87 -1.51
C LEU A 72 -15.20 47.68 -0.19
N ASP A 73 -14.55 47.11 0.82
CA ASP A 73 -14.96 47.25 2.22
C ASP A 73 -14.74 48.70 2.67
N ASP A 74 -15.82 49.42 2.96
CA ASP A 74 -15.76 50.78 3.47
C ASP A 74 -15.44 50.77 4.97
N ALA A 75 -14.29 51.33 5.36
CA ALA A 75 -13.63 51.07 6.65
C ALA A 75 -14.23 51.82 7.85
N ALA A 76 -15.56 51.81 7.98
CA ALA A 76 -16.32 52.51 9.02
C ALA A 76 -17.60 51.80 9.51
N SER A 77 -18.11 50.78 8.82
CA SER A 77 -19.44 50.21 9.08
C SER A 77 -19.42 48.86 9.81
N SER A 78 -19.69 48.90 11.12
CA SER A 78 -19.98 47.69 11.91
C SER A 78 -21.41 47.18 11.66
N SER A 79 -21.72 46.73 10.44
CA SER A 79 -23.02 46.17 10.05
C SER A 79 -22.88 44.90 9.21
N SER A 80 -23.77 43.93 9.42
CA SER A 80 -23.66 42.57 8.87
C SER A 80 -24.18 42.42 7.43
N ASN A 81 -23.99 43.45 6.59
CA ASN A 81 -24.59 43.57 5.27
C ASN A 81 -23.56 43.27 4.16
N LEU A 82 -23.77 42.18 3.43
CA LEU A 82 -22.94 41.82 2.27
C LEU A 82 -23.36 42.63 1.01
N PRO A 83 -22.46 42.88 0.03
CA PRO A 83 -22.78 43.66 -1.16
C PRO A 83 -23.96 43.10 -1.96
N VAL A 84 -24.87 43.97 -2.39
CA VAL A 84 -26.02 43.57 -3.25
C VAL A 84 -25.53 43.45 -4.69
N GLY A 85 -25.94 42.39 -5.40
CA GLY A 85 -25.47 42.10 -6.76
C GLY A 85 -24.12 41.37 -6.82
N ARG A 86 -23.58 40.91 -5.69
CA ARG A 86 -22.43 39.99 -5.63
C ARG A 86 -22.74 38.67 -6.33
N ILE A 87 -21.69 38.04 -6.87
CA ILE A 87 -21.72 36.72 -7.54
C ILE A 87 -20.91 35.67 -6.75
N PRO A 88 -20.98 34.36 -7.09
CA PRO A 88 -20.23 33.28 -6.44
C PRO A 88 -18.70 33.28 -6.72
N LEU A 89 -18.08 34.46 -6.75
CA LEU A 89 -16.68 34.70 -7.07
C LEU A 89 -16.07 35.66 -6.05
N ILE A 90 -14.99 35.24 -5.41
CA ILE A 90 -14.23 36.04 -4.44
C ILE A 90 -12.75 36.06 -4.81
N CYS A 91 -12.05 37.08 -4.33
CA CYS A 91 -10.60 37.16 -4.36
C CYS A 91 -10.06 37.15 -2.92
N VAL A 92 -9.19 36.18 -2.63
CA VAL A 92 -8.37 36.17 -1.41
C VAL A 92 -7.09 36.94 -1.71
N LEU A 93 -6.94 38.10 -1.09
CA LEU A 93 -5.82 39.02 -1.32
C LEU A 93 -4.68 38.79 -0.34
N GLY A 94 -3.44 38.84 -0.86
CA GLY A 94 -2.24 38.96 -0.03
C GLY A 94 -1.82 37.66 0.67
N VAL A 95 -2.00 36.51 0.03
CA VAL A 95 -1.52 35.22 0.54
C VAL A 95 0.02 35.19 0.52
N PRO A 96 0.72 34.82 1.61
CA PRO A 96 2.19 34.86 1.65
C PRO A 96 2.86 33.87 0.69
N ASN A 97 3.93 34.28 -0.02
CA ASN A 97 4.66 33.40 -0.96
C ASN A 97 5.30 32.14 -0.36
N HIS A 98 5.37 32.02 0.97
CA HIS A 98 5.82 30.79 1.65
C HIS A 98 4.72 29.74 1.78
N MET A 99 3.44 30.13 1.70
CA MET A 99 2.29 29.23 1.80
C MET A 99 2.14 28.47 0.47
N THR A 100 2.27 27.15 0.49
CA THR A 100 2.19 26.34 -0.72
C THR A 100 0.74 26.16 -1.18
N TYR A 101 0.57 25.65 -2.41
CA TYR A 101 -0.74 25.25 -2.92
C TYR A 101 -1.42 24.20 -2.03
N ALA A 102 -0.65 23.31 -1.41
CA ALA A 102 -1.16 22.31 -0.47
C ALA A 102 -1.64 22.94 0.84
N ASP A 103 -0.86 23.87 1.41
CA ASP A 103 -1.22 24.59 2.64
C ASP A 103 -2.51 25.39 2.46
N PHE A 104 -2.68 26.05 1.31
CA PHE A 104 -3.92 26.80 1.02
C PHE A 104 -5.13 25.87 0.82
N CYS A 105 -4.98 24.75 0.11
CA CYS A 105 -6.03 23.73 0.03
C CYS A 105 -6.42 23.18 1.41
N GLN A 106 -5.45 23.02 2.33
CA GLN A 106 -5.70 22.59 3.70
C GLN A 106 -6.41 23.67 4.54
N PHE A 107 -6.01 24.93 4.41
CA PHE A 107 -6.65 26.08 5.04
C PHE A 107 -8.14 26.21 4.64
N CYS A 108 -8.45 25.99 3.36
CA CYS A 108 -9.82 25.97 2.84
C CYS A 108 -10.59 24.65 3.09
N GLY A 109 -10.03 23.69 3.83
CA GLY A 109 -10.51 22.30 3.88
C GLY A 109 -12.01 22.11 4.18
N SER A 110 -12.59 22.92 5.07
CA SER A 110 -14.04 22.85 5.41
C SER A 110 -14.98 23.26 4.27
N PHE A 111 -14.47 23.93 3.23
CA PHE A 111 -15.24 24.47 2.11
C PHE A 111 -14.79 23.88 0.75
N ILE A 112 -13.77 23.03 0.72
CA ILE A 112 -13.13 22.56 -0.52
C ILE A 112 -14.11 21.84 -1.48
N HIS A 113 -15.19 21.24 -0.96
CA HIS A 113 -16.22 20.57 -1.74
C HIS A 113 -17.16 21.52 -2.50
N HIS A 114 -17.25 22.78 -2.06
CA HIS A 114 -18.08 23.85 -2.63
C HIS A 114 -17.31 24.74 -3.61
N ILE A 115 -15.98 24.57 -3.69
CA ILE A 115 -15.11 25.32 -4.59
C ILE A 115 -15.10 24.61 -5.96
N MET A 116 -15.49 25.31 -7.02
CA MET A 116 -15.40 24.80 -8.39
C MET A 116 -13.98 24.98 -8.94
N GLU A 117 -13.50 26.23 -9.05
CA GLU A 117 -12.16 26.57 -9.55
C GLU A 117 -11.46 27.56 -8.61
N MET A 118 -10.17 27.34 -8.38
CA MET A 118 -9.22 28.31 -7.81
C MET A 118 -8.18 28.69 -8.86
N ARG A 119 -7.89 29.99 -9.01
CA ARG A 119 -6.82 30.48 -9.89
C ARG A 119 -5.88 31.40 -9.15
N ILE A 120 -4.59 31.07 -9.20
CA ILE A 120 -3.51 31.73 -8.47
C ILE A 120 -2.88 32.80 -9.38
N VAL A 121 -2.89 34.06 -8.94
CA VAL A 121 -2.40 35.21 -9.70
C VAL A 121 -1.44 36.07 -8.87
N ARG A 122 -0.47 36.72 -9.50
CA ARG A 122 0.32 37.80 -8.85
C ARG A 122 -0.35 39.14 -9.14
N ASN A 123 -0.53 39.96 -8.11
CA ASN A 123 -0.90 41.37 -8.31
C ASN A 123 0.37 42.14 -8.69
N ASP A 124 0.29 42.97 -9.72
CA ASP A 124 1.46 43.73 -10.16
C ASP A 124 1.88 44.74 -9.06
N GLY A 125 3.17 44.74 -8.70
CA GLY A 125 3.74 45.54 -7.60
C GLY A 125 3.85 44.84 -6.23
N MET A 126 3.36 43.60 -6.08
CA MET A 126 3.41 42.84 -4.81
C MET A 126 4.38 41.65 -4.90
N GLU A 127 5.69 41.86 -4.72
CA GLU A 127 6.70 40.82 -4.99
C GLU A 127 6.62 39.59 -4.07
N ASN A 128 6.25 39.77 -2.79
CA ASN A 128 6.29 38.73 -1.75
C ASN A 128 4.94 38.06 -1.43
N ARG A 129 3.88 38.36 -2.17
CA ARG A 129 2.54 37.79 -1.97
C ARG A 129 1.84 37.50 -3.30
N TYR A 130 0.78 36.71 -3.23
CA TYR A 130 -0.10 36.42 -4.36
C TYR A 130 -1.56 36.54 -3.96
N SER A 131 -2.46 36.47 -4.94
CA SER A 131 -3.91 36.47 -4.74
C SER A 131 -4.52 35.22 -5.35
N ILE A 132 -5.69 34.83 -4.87
CA ILE A 132 -6.39 33.63 -5.33
C ILE A 132 -7.85 34.01 -5.65
N LEU A 133 -8.22 33.89 -6.92
CA LEU A 133 -9.61 33.92 -7.34
C LEU A 133 -10.23 32.56 -7.02
N VAL A 134 -11.38 32.56 -6.33
CA VAL A 134 -12.09 31.34 -5.92
C VAL A 134 -13.55 31.44 -6.39
N ARG A 135 -13.96 30.49 -7.24
CA ARG A 135 -15.33 30.33 -7.73
C ARG A 135 -16.02 29.20 -6.97
N PHE A 136 -17.25 29.46 -6.50
CA PHE A 136 -18.06 28.49 -5.77
C PHE A 136 -19.21 27.92 -6.62
N ASP A 137 -19.78 26.82 -6.13
CA ASP A 137 -21.03 26.23 -6.59
C ASP A 137 -22.24 27.15 -6.31
N ASP A 138 -22.29 27.78 -5.13
CA ASP A 138 -23.42 28.63 -4.72
C ASP A 138 -23.04 29.88 -3.90
N GLN A 139 -23.96 30.87 -3.89
CA GLN A 139 -23.76 32.15 -3.21
C GLN A 139 -23.76 32.05 -1.68
N SER A 140 -24.52 31.13 -1.08
CA SER A 140 -24.55 30.89 0.37
C SER A 140 -23.23 30.29 0.86
N SER A 141 -22.65 29.36 0.09
CA SER A 141 -21.30 28.84 0.32
C SER A 141 -20.23 29.94 0.20
N THR A 142 -20.33 30.80 -0.82
CA THR A 142 -19.47 31.99 -1.00
C THR A 142 -19.56 32.95 0.19
N ASP A 143 -20.78 33.32 0.59
CA ASP A 143 -21.07 34.22 1.72
C ASP A 143 -20.56 33.66 3.05
N SER A 144 -20.66 32.35 3.22
CA SER A 144 -20.21 31.63 4.42
C SER A 144 -18.69 31.55 4.48
N PHE A 145 -18.02 31.33 3.35
CA PHE A 145 -16.56 31.39 3.25
C PHE A 145 -16.04 32.79 3.61
N HIS A 146 -16.62 33.85 3.03
CA HIS A 146 -16.28 35.24 3.36
C HIS A 146 -16.41 35.51 4.87
N LYS A 147 -17.55 35.16 5.47
CA LYS A 147 -17.80 35.31 6.92
C LYS A 147 -16.87 34.48 7.81
N HIS A 148 -16.34 33.37 7.32
CA HIS A 148 -15.49 32.45 8.11
C HIS A 148 -13.98 32.78 8.03
N PHE A 149 -13.53 33.39 6.93
CA PHE A 149 -12.12 33.63 6.66
C PHE A 149 -11.70 35.10 6.58
N ASN A 150 -12.58 36.05 6.23
CA ASN A 150 -12.19 37.46 6.18
C ASN A 150 -11.80 37.96 7.59
N GLY A 151 -10.63 38.57 7.72
CA GLY A 151 -10.03 38.98 9.00
C GLY A 151 -9.36 37.88 9.82
N ARG A 152 -9.45 36.60 9.41
CA ARG A 152 -8.83 35.47 10.12
C ARG A 152 -7.37 35.27 9.67
N ARG A 153 -6.44 35.02 10.60
CA ARG A 153 -5.03 34.72 10.25
C ARG A 153 -4.89 33.37 9.54
N PHE A 154 -3.93 33.28 8.61
CA PHE A 154 -3.59 32.02 7.91
C PHE A 154 -2.98 30.98 8.85
N SER A 155 -2.17 31.40 9.82
CA SER A 155 -1.64 30.55 10.90
C SER A 155 -1.58 31.32 12.22
N SER A 156 -1.19 30.65 13.31
CA SER A 156 -0.90 31.29 14.60
C SER A 156 0.44 32.06 14.62
N LEU A 157 1.33 31.79 13.66
CA LEU A 157 2.64 32.44 13.53
C LEU A 157 2.57 33.71 12.68
N GLU A 158 1.64 33.77 11.73
CA GLU A 158 1.47 34.95 10.86
C GLU A 158 0.96 36.16 11.64
N THR A 159 1.51 37.33 11.33
CA THR A 159 0.99 38.63 11.76
C THR A 159 -0.21 39.09 10.92
N GLU A 160 -0.35 38.55 9.71
CA GLU A 160 -1.31 39.02 8.70
C GLU A 160 -2.63 38.22 8.70
N SER A 161 -3.72 38.92 8.45
CA SER A 161 -5.07 38.36 8.29
C SER A 161 -5.41 38.12 6.82
N CYS A 162 -6.01 36.97 6.53
CA CYS A 162 -6.69 36.69 5.26
C CYS A 162 -7.72 37.79 4.97
N ARG A 163 -7.55 38.50 3.85
CA ARG A 163 -8.53 39.47 3.36
C ARG A 163 -9.28 38.86 2.19
N VAL A 164 -10.59 38.75 2.33
CA VAL A 164 -11.47 38.17 1.30
C VAL A 164 -12.39 39.28 0.79
N LEU A 165 -12.39 39.55 -0.52
CA LEU A 165 -13.29 40.51 -1.15
C LEU A 165 -14.15 39.82 -2.22
N PHE A 166 -15.38 40.29 -2.40
CA PHE A 166 -16.22 39.86 -3.53
C PHE A 166 -15.69 40.44 -4.84
N THR A 167 -15.71 39.64 -5.90
CA THR A 167 -15.28 40.05 -7.24
C THR A 167 -16.51 40.45 -8.07
N VAL A 168 -16.38 41.56 -8.80
CA VAL A 168 -17.39 42.08 -9.73
C VAL A 168 -17.16 41.50 -11.12
N ASP A 169 -15.92 41.57 -11.62
CA ASP A 169 -15.52 41.19 -12.97
C ASP A 169 -14.00 40.87 -13.02
N VAL A 170 -13.58 40.08 -14.02
CA VAL A 170 -12.19 39.69 -14.27
C VAL A 170 -11.88 39.82 -15.76
N GLN A 171 -11.30 40.95 -16.15
CA GLN A 171 -10.98 41.28 -17.52
C GLN A 171 -9.56 40.82 -17.86
N TYR A 172 -9.35 40.29 -19.06
CA TYR A 172 -8.06 39.80 -19.54
C TYR A 172 -7.56 40.65 -20.71
N THR A 173 -6.31 41.10 -20.67
CA THR A 173 -5.68 41.82 -21.78
C THR A 173 -5.05 40.83 -22.76
N SER A 174 -5.48 40.92 -24.02
CA SER A 174 -5.10 39.98 -25.07
C SER A 174 -3.69 40.22 -25.62
N SER A 175 -3.01 39.15 -26.01
CA SER A 175 -1.80 39.18 -26.84
C SER A 175 -1.62 37.84 -27.55
N ILE A 176 -1.17 37.92 -28.81
CA ILE A 176 -0.91 36.83 -29.76
C ILE A 176 -2.17 36.14 -30.30
N GLU A 177 -2.39 36.35 -31.60
CA GLU A 177 -3.35 35.62 -32.43
C GLU A 177 -2.79 34.22 -32.76
N HIS A 178 -3.60 33.17 -32.67
CA HIS A 178 -3.33 31.89 -33.32
C HIS A 178 -4.55 31.46 -34.15
N THR A 179 -4.27 30.82 -35.28
CA THR A 179 -5.23 30.57 -36.37
C THR A 179 -6.42 29.73 -35.92
N GLN A 180 -7.63 30.21 -36.25
CA GLN A 180 -8.85 29.42 -36.14
C GLN A 180 -8.73 28.15 -37.00
N THR A 181 -8.91 26.99 -36.37
CA THR A 181 -9.22 25.72 -37.06
C THR A 181 -10.53 25.18 -36.51
N SER A 182 -11.31 24.54 -37.37
CA SER A 182 -12.71 24.17 -37.09
C SER A 182 -12.83 23.12 -35.97
N PRO A 183 -13.94 23.12 -35.20
CA PRO A 183 -14.11 22.20 -34.07
C PRO A 183 -14.29 20.75 -34.54
N ALA A 184 -13.21 19.97 -34.47
CA ALA A 184 -13.22 18.53 -34.63
C ALA A 184 -12.22 17.88 -33.66
N ASN A 185 -12.74 17.18 -32.65
CA ASN A 185 -11.98 16.38 -31.67
C ASN A 185 -10.91 17.15 -30.87
N THR A 186 -11.31 18.17 -30.11
CA THR A 186 -10.53 18.63 -28.94
C THR A 186 -10.69 17.62 -27.79
N GLU A 187 -9.60 16.95 -27.42
CA GLU A 187 -9.55 16.19 -26.16
C GLU A 187 -9.63 17.16 -24.98
N GLN A 188 -10.53 16.92 -24.03
CA GLN A 188 -10.65 17.74 -22.82
C GLN A 188 -9.34 17.68 -22.00
N PRO A 189 -8.89 18.80 -21.42
CA PRO A 189 -7.66 18.82 -20.62
C PRO A 189 -7.76 17.82 -19.46
N SER A 190 -6.65 17.16 -19.14
CA SER A 190 -6.57 16.18 -18.06
C SER A 190 -5.57 16.61 -16.99
N CYS A 191 -5.85 16.26 -15.74
CA CYS A 191 -5.02 16.57 -14.59
C CYS A 191 -3.68 15.81 -14.70
N PRO A 192 -2.51 16.46 -14.82
CA PRO A 192 -1.23 15.78 -15.08
C PRO A 192 -0.73 14.86 -13.95
N VAL A 193 -1.45 14.76 -12.82
CA VAL A 193 -1.10 13.93 -11.66
C VAL A 193 -1.93 12.63 -11.59
N CYS A 194 -3.20 12.64 -12.00
CA CYS A 194 -4.07 11.45 -12.02
C CYS A 194 -4.49 10.98 -13.42
N LEU A 195 -4.31 11.83 -14.44
CA LEU A 195 -4.72 11.64 -15.84
C LEU A 195 -6.24 11.52 -16.06
N GLU A 196 -7.03 11.99 -15.08
CA GLU A 196 -8.49 12.15 -15.19
C GLU A 196 -8.82 13.53 -15.79
N ARG A 197 -10.03 13.69 -16.35
CA ARG A 197 -10.47 14.93 -16.99
C ARG A 197 -10.60 16.09 -15.99
N LEU A 198 -10.32 17.30 -16.48
CA LEU A 198 -10.62 18.57 -15.82
C LEU A 198 -11.87 19.15 -16.51
N ASP A 199 -13.05 18.69 -16.10
CA ASP A 199 -14.34 19.12 -16.64
C ASP A 199 -15.20 19.86 -15.59
N GLN A 200 -16.31 20.45 -16.02
CA GLN A 200 -17.16 21.30 -15.18
C GLN A 200 -17.96 20.53 -14.11
N ASP A 201 -18.07 19.20 -14.22
CA ASP A 201 -18.77 18.35 -13.26
C ASP A 201 -17.87 17.96 -12.05
N MET A 202 -16.55 18.11 -12.18
CA MET A 202 -15.56 17.88 -11.12
C MET A 202 -15.32 19.14 -10.27
N SER A 203 -15.74 19.13 -8.99
CA SER A 203 -15.41 20.22 -8.06
C SER A 203 -13.96 20.16 -7.56
N GLY A 204 -13.38 21.33 -7.32
CA GLY A 204 -12.03 21.49 -6.78
C GLY A 204 -10.92 21.43 -7.83
N ILE A 205 -11.00 22.23 -8.90
CA ILE A 205 -9.87 22.48 -9.81
C ILE A 205 -9.00 23.63 -9.25
N LEU A 206 -7.67 23.48 -9.28
CA LEU A 206 -6.70 24.53 -8.93
C LEU A 206 -5.75 24.78 -10.11
N THR A 207 -5.81 25.99 -10.64
CA THR A 207 -4.93 26.53 -11.68
C THR A 207 -3.77 27.28 -11.02
N THR A 208 -2.57 26.71 -11.11
CA THR A 208 -1.34 27.28 -10.56
C THR A 208 -0.88 28.52 -11.34
N ILE A 209 -0.01 29.32 -10.73
CA ILE A 209 0.52 30.57 -11.32
C ILE A 209 1.22 30.41 -12.67
N CYS A 210 1.58 29.20 -13.07
CA CYS A 210 2.19 28.90 -14.37
C CYS A 210 1.16 28.39 -15.40
N ASN A 211 -0.13 28.69 -15.19
CA ASN A 211 -1.29 28.25 -15.99
C ASN A 211 -1.43 26.72 -16.15
N HIS A 212 -0.86 25.93 -15.22
CA HIS A 212 -1.09 24.48 -15.17
C HIS A 212 -2.15 24.15 -14.12
N SER A 213 -3.16 23.38 -14.52
CA SER A 213 -4.33 23.05 -13.70
C SER A 213 -4.32 21.61 -13.19
N PHE A 214 -4.82 21.42 -11.97
CA PHE A 214 -4.81 20.14 -11.25
C PHE A 214 -6.07 19.99 -10.40
N HIS A 215 -6.48 18.77 -10.06
CA HIS A 215 -7.42 18.57 -8.96
C HIS A 215 -6.78 18.98 -7.62
N CYS A 216 -7.53 19.65 -6.75
CA CYS A 216 -7.12 20.04 -5.40
C CYS A 216 -6.67 18.83 -4.57
N SER A 217 -7.33 17.68 -4.76
CA SER A 217 -6.99 16.38 -4.15
C SER A 217 -5.69 15.74 -4.69
N CYS A 218 -5.13 16.29 -5.76
CA CYS A 218 -3.88 15.84 -6.38
C CYS A 218 -2.73 16.80 -6.05
N ILE A 219 -2.93 18.12 -6.19
CA ILE A 219 -1.89 19.12 -5.87
C ILE A 219 -1.65 19.24 -4.36
N SER A 220 -2.65 18.98 -3.50
CA SER A 220 -2.46 18.95 -2.03
C SER A 220 -1.54 17.82 -1.52
N LYS A 221 -1.22 16.84 -2.37
CA LYS A 221 -0.22 15.79 -2.08
C LYS A 221 1.20 16.18 -2.54
N TRP A 222 1.36 17.35 -3.16
CA TRP A 222 2.63 17.85 -3.65
C TRP A 222 3.27 18.78 -2.61
N THR A 223 4.35 18.33 -1.97
CA THR A 223 4.96 18.97 -0.79
C THR A 223 6.01 20.04 -1.12
N ASP A 224 5.98 20.59 -2.33
CA ASP A 224 6.96 21.53 -2.86
C ASP A 224 6.23 22.70 -3.55
N SER A 225 6.83 23.89 -3.52
CA SER A 225 6.25 25.10 -4.12
C SER A 225 6.54 25.22 -5.63
N SER A 226 7.12 24.19 -6.26
CA SER A 226 7.24 24.07 -7.72
C SER A 226 6.05 23.37 -8.37
N CYS A 227 5.65 23.82 -9.56
CA CYS A 227 4.65 23.13 -10.37
C CYS A 227 5.14 21.71 -10.76
N PRO A 228 4.31 20.66 -10.55
CA PRO A 228 4.65 19.28 -10.93
C PRO A 228 5.09 19.09 -12.40
N VAL A 229 4.54 19.88 -13.32
CA VAL A 229 4.77 19.74 -14.78
C VAL A 229 6.00 20.51 -15.23
N CYS A 230 6.01 21.83 -15.05
CA CYS A 230 7.03 22.71 -15.62
C CYS A 230 8.14 23.13 -14.64
N ARG A 231 8.08 22.67 -13.37
CA ARG A 231 9.01 23.02 -12.27
C ARG A 231 9.16 24.51 -11.98
N TYR A 232 8.28 25.35 -12.53
CA TYR A 232 8.23 26.77 -12.19
C TYR A 232 7.84 26.94 -10.72
N CYS A 233 8.70 27.63 -9.96
CA CYS A 233 8.52 27.84 -8.53
C CYS A 233 7.60 29.04 -8.25
N GLN A 234 6.73 28.88 -7.26
CA GLN A 234 5.90 29.97 -6.69
C GLN A 234 6.77 31.08 -6.10
N GLN A 235 7.87 30.70 -5.45
CA GLN A 235 8.92 31.60 -4.95
C GLN A 235 9.79 32.06 -6.12
N GLN A 236 10.05 33.37 -6.23
CA GLN A 236 11.08 33.84 -7.15
C GLN A 236 12.45 33.40 -6.61
N PRO A 237 13.35 32.82 -7.44
CA PRO A 237 14.73 32.61 -7.02
C PRO A 237 15.37 33.97 -6.77
N GLU A 238 16.16 34.10 -5.70
CA GLU A 238 16.97 35.31 -5.48
C GLU A 238 17.83 35.59 -6.72
N LYS A 239 17.92 36.88 -7.12
CA LYS A 239 18.74 37.29 -8.27
C LYS A 239 20.17 36.76 -8.07
N SER A 240 20.60 35.85 -8.94
CA SER A 240 21.88 35.16 -8.80
C SER A 240 23.04 36.15 -8.80
N LYS A 241 23.86 36.11 -7.76
CA LYS A 241 25.01 37.01 -7.57
C LYS A 241 26.30 36.32 -8.00
N CYS A 242 27.26 37.09 -8.50
CA CYS A 242 28.63 36.60 -8.67
C CYS A 242 29.21 36.17 -7.31
N LEU A 243 29.77 34.96 -7.22
CA LEU A 243 30.31 34.43 -5.96
C LEU A 243 31.39 35.32 -5.33
N ILE A 244 32.14 36.07 -6.16
CA ILE A 244 33.31 36.85 -5.72
C ILE A 244 32.92 38.29 -5.36
N CYS A 245 32.40 39.08 -6.32
CA CYS A 245 32.05 40.50 -6.07
C CYS A 245 30.57 40.77 -5.74
N GLN A 246 29.75 39.73 -5.57
CA GLN A 246 28.34 39.82 -5.15
C GLN A 246 27.39 40.65 -6.03
N THR A 247 27.85 41.15 -7.18
CA THR A 247 26.99 41.84 -8.15
C THR A 247 25.93 40.90 -8.73
N SER A 248 24.73 41.43 -8.94
CA SER A 248 23.60 40.78 -9.62
C SER A 248 23.40 41.25 -11.06
N GLU A 249 24.33 42.05 -11.62
CA GLU A 249 24.27 42.56 -13.00
C GLU A 249 25.25 41.83 -13.91
N ASN A 250 24.80 41.43 -15.10
CA ASN A 250 25.60 40.76 -16.12
C ASN A 250 26.31 39.51 -15.55
N VAL A 251 25.51 38.58 -15.05
CA VAL A 251 25.95 37.39 -14.33
C VAL A 251 25.87 36.15 -15.23
N TRP A 252 26.91 35.32 -15.18
CA TRP A 252 27.15 34.18 -16.06
C TRP A 252 27.37 32.91 -15.25
N ILE A 253 26.82 31.78 -15.71
CA ILE A 253 27.04 30.46 -15.11
C ILE A 253 27.92 29.59 -16.00
N CYS A 254 28.94 28.96 -15.42
CA CYS A 254 29.78 27.96 -16.09
C CYS A 254 28.99 26.66 -16.30
N LEU A 255 28.79 26.24 -17.55
CA LEU A 255 27.98 25.07 -17.89
C LEU A 255 28.62 23.73 -17.51
N LEU A 256 29.91 23.72 -17.17
CA LEU A 256 30.66 22.50 -16.80
C LEU A 256 30.73 22.26 -15.28
N CYS A 257 30.57 23.29 -14.45
CA CYS A 257 30.76 23.16 -13.00
C CYS A 257 29.84 24.05 -12.13
N GLY A 258 28.92 24.81 -12.72
CA GLY A 258 27.95 25.64 -12.00
C GLY A 258 28.51 26.90 -11.32
N PHE A 259 29.78 27.24 -11.50
CA PHE A 259 30.36 28.49 -10.96
C PHE A 259 29.65 29.72 -11.55
N VAL A 260 29.32 30.69 -10.70
CA VAL A 260 28.60 31.91 -11.10
C VAL A 260 29.51 33.15 -10.97
N GLY A 261 29.89 33.71 -12.11
CA GLY A 261 30.80 34.86 -12.25
C GLY A 261 30.13 36.07 -12.90
N CYS A 262 30.67 37.28 -12.73
CA CYS A 262 30.25 38.44 -13.51
C CYS A 262 31.01 38.51 -14.85
N GLY A 263 30.39 39.14 -15.85
CA GLY A 263 30.88 39.19 -17.22
C GLY A 263 32.10 40.09 -17.46
N ARG A 264 32.60 40.03 -18.69
CA ARG A 264 33.84 40.70 -19.16
C ARG A 264 33.85 42.22 -18.99
N TYR A 265 32.68 42.85 -18.93
CA TYR A 265 32.49 44.31 -18.80
C TYR A 265 32.12 44.75 -17.36
N LYS A 266 32.26 43.83 -16.39
CA LYS A 266 32.34 44.09 -14.96
C LYS A 266 33.75 43.66 -14.50
N GLU A 267 33.89 43.05 -13.32
CA GLU A 267 35.16 42.52 -12.81
C GLU A 267 35.68 41.25 -13.53
N GLY A 268 34.97 40.71 -14.54
CA GLY A 268 35.47 39.61 -15.37
C GLY A 268 35.60 38.24 -14.66
N HIS A 269 35.00 38.03 -13.50
CA HIS A 269 35.15 36.76 -12.76
C HIS A 269 34.75 35.50 -13.54
N ALA A 270 33.85 35.60 -14.53
CA ALA A 270 33.52 34.48 -15.42
C ALA A 270 34.66 34.13 -16.41
N ILE A 271 35.35 35.13 -16.97
CA ILE A 271 36.50 34.89 -17.86
C ILE A 271 37.75 34.47 -17.08
N GLU A 272 37.92 34.97 -15.85
CA GLU A 272 39.02 34.56 -14.96
C GLU A 272 38.85 33.10 -14.49
N HIS A 273 37.62 32.68 -14.15
CA HIS A 273 37.30 31.28 -13.89
C HIS A 273 37.67 30.37 -15.07
N TRP A 274 37.36 30.76 -16.31
CA TRP A 274 37.76 29.99 -17.49
C TRP A 274 39.29 29.85 -17.60
N LYS A 275 40.07 30.93 -17.45
CA LYS A 275 41.54 30.83 -17.50
C LYS A 275 42.09 29.81 -16.50
N GLN A 276 41.54 29.79 -15.28
CA GLN A 276 42.00 28.95 -14.18
C GLN A 276 41.54 27.49 -14.29
N THR A 277 40.35 27.24 -14.85
CA THR A 277 39.74 25.89 -14.90
C THR A 277 39.69 25.24 -16.29
N GLN A 278 39.96 26.01 -17.34
CA GLN A 278 39.78 25.64 -18.75
C GLN A 278 38.34 25.20 -19.11
N HIS A 279 37.34 25.63 -18.33
CA HIS A 279 35.92 25.42 -18.65
C HIS A 279 35.45 26.37 -19.76
N CYS A 280 35.45 25.90 -21.02
CA CYS A 280 35.26 26.74 -22.22
C CYS A 280 33.89 27.43 -22.37
N TYR A 281 32.85 27.00 -21.63
CA TYR A 281 31.47 27.41 -21.87
C TYR A 281 30.81 28.06 -20.65
N SER A 282 30.24 29.24 -20.86
CA SER A 282 29.35 29.89 -19.88
C SER A 282 28.10 30.47 -20.53
N GLN A 283 27.02 30.58 -19.76
CA GLN A 283 25.74 31.12 -20.20
C GLN A 283 25.40 32.40 -19.42
N GLU A 284 25.05 33.47 -20.13
CA GLU A 284 24.54 34.72 -19.54
C GLU A 284 23.14 34.46 -18.95
N LEU A 285 22.96 34.65 -17.64
CA LEU A 285 21.72 34.27 -16.95
C LEU A 285 20.51 35.12 -17.35
N GLU A 286 20.74 36.34 -17.83
CA GLU A 286 19.71 37.28 -18.28
C GLU A 286 19.22 36.94 -19.69
N THR A 287 20.13 36.78 -20.66
CA THR A 287 19.76 36.58 -22.09
C THR A 287 19.79 35.11 -22.54
N GLN A 288 20.22 34.19 -21.68
CA GLN A 288 20.45 32.77 -21.95
C GLN A 288 21.42 32.44 -23.11
N ARG A 289 22.21 33.43 -23.58
CA ARG A 289 23.20 33.21 -24.64
C ARG A 289 24.40 32.45 -24.06
N VAL A 290 24.89 31.45 -24.80
CA VAL A 290 26.11 30.71 -24.44
C VAL A 290 27.29 31.30 -25.18
N TRP A 291 28.36 31.61 -24.45
CA TRP A 291 29.64 32.07 -24.98
C TRP A 291 30.68 30.95 -24.95
N ASP A 292 31.41 30.78 -26.06
CA ASP A 292 32.59 29.93 -26.16
C ASP A 292 33.86 30.79 -25.95
N TYR A 293 34.59 30.53 -24.87
CA TYR A 293 35.82 31.26 -24.56
C TYR A 293 37.01 30.87 -25.46
N VAL A 294 36.95 29.73 -26.14
CA VAL A 294 37.99 29.25 -27.08
C VAL A 294 37.71 29.72 -28.50
N GLY A 295 36.44 29.74 -28.91
CA GLY A 295 35.98 30.34 -30.19
C GLY A 295 35.88 31.87 -30.17
N ASP A 296 35.93 32.47 -28.98
CA ASP A 296 35.65 33.89 -28.67
C ASP A 296 34.38 34.45 -29.34
N ASN A 297 33.32 33.64 -29.35
CA ASN A 297 32.05 33.95 -29.98
C ASN A 297 30.85 33.42 -29.18
N TYR A 298 29.64 33.87 -29.55
CA TYR A 298 28.41 33.23 -29.09
C TYR A 298 28.16 31.93 -29.86
N VAL A 299 27.55 30.94 -29.21
CA VAL A 299 27.12 29.69 -29.85
C VAL A 299 25.79 29.93 -30.57
N HIS A 300 25.83 30.12 -31.90
CA HIS A 300 24.65 30.40 -32.72
C HIS A 300 23.72 29.18 -32.84
N ARG A 301 22.40 29.40 -32.72
CA ARG A 301 21.36 28.38 -32.91
C ARG A 301 20.85 28.41 -34.35
N LEU A 302 21.50 27.66 -35.23
CA LEU A 302 21.01 27.42 -36.60
C LEU A 302 19.68 26.66 -36.56
N ILE A 303 18.70 27.09 -37.36
CA ILE A 303 17.43 26.37 -37.55
C ILE A 303 17.30 25.97 -39.02
N GLN A 304 16.80 24.75 -39.25
CA GLN A 304 16.51 24.26 -40.58
C GLN A 304 15.14 24.74 -41.06
N SER A 305 15.11 25.43 -42.19
CA SER A 305 13.89 25.82 -42.89
C SER A 305 13.08 24.58 -43.29
N LYS A 306 11.79 24.56 -42.95
CA LYS A 306 10.89 23.43 -43.24
C LYS A 306 10.44 23.35 -44.71
N THR A 307 10.70 24.36 -45.53
CA THR A 307 10.25 24.44 -46.93
C THR A 307 11.34 24.13 -47.95
N ASP A 308 12.61 24.49 -47.67
CA ASP A 308 13.75 24.27 -48.58
C ASP A 308 14.94 23.54 -47.92
N GLY A 309 14.86 23.21 -46.63
CA GLY A 309 15.86 22.40 -45.93
C GLY A 309 17.20 23.09 -45.63
N LYS A 310 17.38 24.37 -45.97
CA LYS A 310 18.59 25.13 -45.64
C LYS A 310 18.64 25.51 -44.17
N LEU A 311 19.86 25.61 -43.65
CA LEU A 311 20.15 26.21 -42.35
C LEU A 311 20.28 27.72 -42.52
N VAL A 312 19.58 28.50 -41.69
CA VAL A 312 19.59 29.97 -41.72
C VAL A 312 19.72 30.51 -40.30
N GLU A 313 20.37 31.66 -40.15
CA GLU A 313 20.56 32.33 -38.87
C GLU A 313 19.40 33.26 -38.52
N LEU A 314 18.99 33.25 -37.24
CA LEU A 314 17.95 34.13 -36.70
C LEU A 314 18.56 35.45 -36.21
N ASN A 315 18.56 36.45 -37.09
CA ASN A 315 18.75 37.86 -36.69
C ASN A 315 17.41 38.48 -36.25
N HIS A 316 17.43 39.37 -35.26
CA HIS A 316 16.27 40.12 -34.76
C HIS A 316 16.67 41.57 -34.44
N HIS A 317 16.13 42.56 -35.17
CA HIS A 317 16.34 43.99 -34.87
C HIS A 317 15.26 44.92 -35.48
N HIS A 318 14.66 45.76 -34.61
CA HIS A 318 14.01 47.07 -34.86
C HIS A 318 12.62 47.18 -35.56
N GLN A 319 12.07 48.41 -35.59
CA GLN A 319 10.63 48.80 -35.61
C GLN A 319 10.26 49.71 -36.82
N HIS A 320 8.95 49.91 -37.18
CA HIS A 320 8.25 51.20 -37.53
C HIS A 320 6.91 51.15 -38.36
N THR A 321 5.80 51.71 -37.81
CA THR A 321 4.71 52.65 -38.31
C THR A 321 3.86 52.56 -39.64
N ASP A 322 2.51 52.61 -39.48
CA ASP A 322 1.38 53.47 -40.05
C ASP A 322 0.71 53.40 -41.48
N GLY A 323 -0.65 53.63 -41.57
CA GLY A 323 -1.36 54.36 -42.70
C GLY A 323 -2.83 54.02 -43.22
N ASP A 324 -3.85 54.89 -42.95
CA ASP A 324 -5.17 55.29 -43.65
C ASP A 324 -6.17 54.26 -44.34
N CYS A 325 -7.42 54.49 -44.85
CA CYS A 325 -8.49 55.56 -45.03
C CYS A 325 -9.95 54.91 -44.97
N GLY A 326 -11.19 55.38 -45.39
CA GLY A 326 -11.86 56.51 -46.12
C GLY A 326 -12.81 56.01 -47.28
N CYS A 327 -14.02 56.45 -47.72
CA CYS A 327 -15.23 57.32 -47.38
C CYS A 327 -16.45 56.82 -48.29
N ASP A 328 -17.66 57.36 -48.66
CA ASP A 328 -18.65 58.51 -48.56
C ASP A 328 -20.03 58.02 -49.22
N THR A 329 -21.23 58.65 -49.49
CA THR A 329 -22.00 59.96 -49.41
C THR A 329 -23.58 59.72 -49.46
N ASP A 330 -24.49 60.72 -49.67
CA ASP A 330 -25.99 60.67 -49.40
C ASP A 330 -27.02 61.26 -50.52
N PRO A 331 -28.29 61.80 -50.33
CA PRO A 331 -29.50 61.36 -51.13
C PRO A 331 -30.58 62.43 -51.64
N ALA A 332 -31.84 61.98 -51.94
CA ALA A 332 -33.19 62.66 -51.92
C ALA A 332 -33.93 63.22 -53.19
N PHE A 333 -35.16 62.70 -53.48
CA PHE A 333 -36.26 63.33 -54.29
C PHE A 333 -37.62 62.67 -53.93
N SER A 334 -38.59 63.39 -53.35
CA SER A 334 -39.65 62.78 -52.51
C SER A 334 -41.12 63.10 -52.86
N GLU A 335 -42.00 62.55 -51.99
CA GLU A 335 -43.36 62.97 -51.65
C GLU A 335 -44.55 62.23 -52.30
N ALA A 336 -44.85 62.47 -53.58
CA ALA A 336 -46.21 62.22 -54.11
C ALA A 336 -46.66 60.75 -54.20
N LEU A 337 -45.74 59.77 -54.15
CA LEU A 337 -46.06 58.35 -54.31
C LEU A 337 -46.41 57.64 -52.99
N LEU A 338 -46.12 58.24 -51.84
CA LEU A 338 -46.12 57.55 -50.54
C LEU A 338 -47.52 57.14 -50.07
N ASN A 339 -48.50 58.04 -50.16
CA ASN A 339 -49.77 57.88 -49.44
C ASN A 339 -50.62 56.69 -49.92
N SER A 340 -50.47 56.23 -51.16
CA SER A 340 -51.21 55.07 -51.69
C SER A 340 -50.67 53.71 -51.22
N ARG A 341 -49.45 53.64 -50.67
CA ARG A 341 -48.86 52.37 -50.19
C ARG A 341 -49.11 52.10 -48.71
N VAL A 342 -49.27 53.16 -47.90
CA VAL A 342 -49.38 53.05 -46.44
C VAL A 342 -50.60 52.22 -46.02
N GLU A 343 -51.77 52.43 -46.63
CA GLU A 343 -53.02 51.75 -46.25
C GLU A 343 -52.95 50.22 -46.44
N SER A 344 -52.28 49.74 -47.49
CA SER A 344 -52.10 48.30 -47.73
C SER A 344 -51.18 47.65 -46.68
N ILE A 345 -50.11 48.35 -46.30
CA ILE A 345 -49.13 47.86 -45.31
C ILE A 345 -49.76 47.76 -43.91
N VAL A 346 -50.65 48.71 -43.56
CA VAL A 346 -51.37 48.68 -42.27
C VAL A 346 -52.28 47.45 -42.15
N SER A 347 -52.87 46.96 -43.25
CA SER A 347 -53.70 45.75 -43.21
C SER A 347 -52.86 44.49 -42.91
N GLU A 348 -51.77 44.29 -43.65
CA GLU A 348 -50.88 43.13 -43.47
C GLU A 348 -50.21 43.13 -42.09
N TYR A 349 -49.80 44.30 -41.61
CA TYR A 349 -49.19 44.47 -40.27
C TYR A 349 -50.11 43.98 -39.14
N ASN A 350 -51.42 44.22 -39.25
CA ASN A 350 -52.37 43.86 -38.20
C ASN A 350 -52.62 42.35 -38.09
N GLU A 351 -52.69 41.61 -39.21
CA GLU A 351 -52.80 40.13 -39.17
C GLU A 351 -51.50 39.47 -38.68
N LEU A 352 -50.35 40.06 -39.01
CA LEU A 352 -49.04 39.57 -38.57
C LEU A 352 -48.87 39.77 -37.05
N LEU A 353 -49.36 40.90 -36.51
CA LEU A 353 -49.34 41.20 -35.08
C LEU A 353 -50.24 40.26 -34.26
N THR A 354 -51.47 39.96 -34.72
CA THR A 354 -52.34 39.00 -34.02
C THR A 354 -51.74 37.59 -34.02
N THR A 355 -51.18 37.16 -35.15
CA THR A 355 -50.52 35.84 -35.27
C THR A 355 -49.30 35.72 -34.33
N GLN A 356 -48.52 36.79 -34.17
CA GLN A 356 -47.41 36.80 -33.21
C GLN A 356 -47.87 36.75 -31.75
N LEU A 357 -48.96 37.45 -31.41
CA LEU A 357 -49.52 37.45 -30.04
C LEU A 357 -50.05 36.07 -29.61
N GLU A 358 -50.70 35.32 -30.50
CA GLU A 358 -51.17 33.96 -30.19
C GLU A 358 -50.01 32.96 -30.04
N ASN A 359 -48.98 33.06 -30.89
CA ASN A 359 -47.78 32.23 -30.77
C ASN A 359 -47.02 32.51 -29.45
N GLN A 360 -46.80 33.79 -29.11
CA GLN A 360 -46.17 34.17 -27.83
C GLN A 360 -46.95 33.66 -26.62
N LYS A 361 -48.30 33.64 -26.69
CA LYS A 361 -49.13 33.09 -25.63
C LYS A 361 -48.91 31.57 -25.45
N LEU A 362 -48.85 30.82 -26.54
CA LEU A 362 -48.63 29.37 -26.50
C LEU A 362 -47.22 29.02 -25.99
N GLU A 363 -46.18 29.74 -26.42
CA GLU A 363 -44.82 29.57 -25.91
C GLU A 363 -44.74 29.85 -24.40
N PHE A 364 -45.40 30.91 -23.92
CA PHE A 364 -45.42 31.26 -22.50
C PHE A 364 -46.23 30.29 -21.64
N GLU A 365 -47.32 29.72 -22.16
CA GLU A 365 -48.08 28.67 -21.47
C GLU A 365 -47.27 27.35 -21.37
N GLU A 366 -46.56 26.94 -22.43
CA GLU A 366 -45.65 25.79 -22.36
C GLU A 366 -44.44 26.01 -21.45
N GLU A 367 -43.81 27.19 -21.47
CA GLU A 367 -42.63 27.49 -20.65
C GLU A 367 -42.97 27.44 -19.14
N ASN A 368 -44.13 27.99 -18.75
CA ASN A 368 -44.62 27.95 -17.38
C ASN A 368 -44.92 26.51 -16.90
N GLU A 369 -45.51 25.65 -17.74
CA GLU A 369 -45.68 24.22 -17.39
C GLU A 369 -44.33 23.50 -17.21
N ARG A 370 -43.31 23.84 -18.02
CA ARG A 370 -41.95 23.29 -17.88
C ARG A 370 -41.27 23.76 -16.60
N GLU A 371 -41.40 25.03 -16.22
CA GLU A 371 -40.87 25.58 -14.96
C GLU A 371 -41.50 24.90 -13.74
N ILE A 372 -42.84 24.82 -13.69
CA ILE A 372 -43.59 24.13 -12.62
C ILE A 372 -43.14 22.67 -12.53
N SER A 373 -43.02 21.99 -13.66
CA SER A 373 -42.54 20.61 -13.74
C SER A 373 -41.06 20.46 -13.32
N SER A 374 -40.25 21.51 -13.43
CA SER A 374 -38.88 21.55 -12.91
C SER A 374 -38.87 21.69 -11.38
N ALA A 375 -39.57 22.72 -10.86
CA ALA A 375 -39.65 23.03 -9.43
C ALA A 375 -40.20 21.85 -8.60
N VAL A 376 -41.22 21.15 -9.09
CA VAL A 376 -41.78 19.96 -8.43
C VAL A 376 -40.74 18.83 -8.34
N ARG A 377 -39.96 18.59 -9.39
CA ARG A 377 -38.89 17.57 -9.38
C ARG A 377 -37.78 17.94 -8.39
N ASP A 378 -37.39 19.21 -8.30
CA ASP A 378 -36.35 19.65 -7.37
C ASP A 378 -36.84 19.66 -5.91
N PHE A 379 -38.11 19.98 -5.65
CA PHE A 379 -38.71 19.78 -4.33
C PHE A 379 -38.69 18.29 -3.91
N MET A 380 -38.97 17.35 -4.83
CA MET A 380 -38.82 15.91 -4.54
C MET A 380 -37.36 15.49 -4.29
N LYS A 381 -36.38 16.05 -5.02
CA LYS A 381 -34.94 15.84 -4.73
C LYS A 381 -34.56 16.38 -3.34
N GLN A 382 -35.08 17.54 -2.94
CA GLN A 382 -34.82 18.12 -1.62
C GLN A 382 -35.48 17.30 -0.50
N ASN A 383 -36.75 16.91 -0.63
CA ASN A 383 -37.44 16.08 0.36
C ASN A 383 -36.74 14.72 0.57
N THR A 384 -36.31 14.06 -0.51
CA THR A 384 -35.54 12.80 -0.40
C THR A 384 -34.12 12.99 0.16
N LYS A 385 -33.47 14.14 -0.04
CA LYS A 385 -32.25 14.51 0.72
C LYS A 385 -32.54 14.66 2.22
N LEU A 386 -33.65 15.33 2.58
CA LEU A 386 -34.03 15.62 3.97
C LEU A 386 -34.37 14.33 4.74
N GLN A 387 -35.12 13.41 4.14
CA GLN A 387 -35.36 12.06 4.67
C GLN A 387 -34.05 11.28 4.90
N LYS A 388 -33.10 11.35 3.96
CA LYS A 388 -31.77 10.72 4.12
C LYS A 388 -30.96 11.35 5.25
N MET A 389 -31.11 12.65 5.53
CA MET A 389 -30.46 13.30 6.67
C MET A 389 -31.10 12.89 8.01
N GLN A 390 -32.43 12.80 8.08
CA GLN A 390 -33.12 12.29 9.28
C GLN A 390 -32.67 10.85 9.61
N ALA A 391 -32.62 9.96 8.61
CA ALA A 391 -32.14 8.59 8.80
C ALA A 391 -30.67 8.50 9.27
N LYS A 392 -29.82 9.46 8.86
CA LYS A 392 -28.44 9.58 9.39
C LYS A 392 -28.42 10.07 10.84
N LEU A 393 -29.26 11.03 11.20
CA LEU A 393 -29.39 11.53 12.57
C LEU A 393 -29.88 10.44 13.53
N ASP A 394 -30.94 9.71 13.14
CA ASP A 394 -31.49 8.58 13.91
C ASP A 394 -30.48 7.43 14.07
N LYS A 395 -29.58 7.25 13.10
CA LYS A 395 -28.45 6.30 13.19
C LYS A 395 -27.39 6.80 14.17
N GLY A 396 -26.95 8.06 14.05
CA GLY A 396 -25.97 8.66 14.96
C GLY A 396 -26.43 8.71 16.42
N LEU A 397 -27.72 8.91 16.67
CA LEU A 397 -28.31 8.84 18.02
C LEU A 397 -28.26 7.43 18.62
N LYS A 398 -28.44 6.38 17.80
CA LYS A 398 -28.28 4.98 18.23
C LYS A 398 -26.82 4.64 18.49
N GLU A 399 -25.92 5.09 17.63
CA GLU A 399 -24.47 4.89 17.77
C GLU A 399 -23.94 5.57 19.03
N LYS A 400 -24.36 6.82 19.31
CA LYS A 400 -24.06 7.48 20.58
C LYS A 400 -24.57 6.66 21.77
N LYS A 401 -25.84 6.25 21.78
CA LYS A 401 -26.40 5.50 22.92
C LYS A 401 -25.68 4.17 23.18
N PHE A 402 -25.19 3.52 22.13
CA PHE A 402 -24.37 2.31 22.24
C PHE A 402 -22.98 2.60 22.82
N LEU A 403 -22.34 3.71 22.43
CA LEU A 403 -21.07 4.15 23.01
C LEU A 403 -21.22 4.56 24.50
N ASP A 404 -22.31 5.24 24.85
CA ASP A 404 -22.62 5.62 26.25
C ASP A 404 -22.76 4.36 27.14
N ASP A 405 -23.50 3.34 26.68
CA ASP A 405 -23.67 2.05 27.39
C ASP A 405 -22.37 1.22 27.43
N MET A 406 -21.58 1.20 26.36
CA MET A 406 -20.26 0.57 26.35
C MET A 406 -19.31 1.23 27.38
N ASN A 407 -19.34 2.56 27.49
CA ASN A 407 -18.52 3.30 28.43
C ASN A 407 -18.91 3.01 29.90
N GLU A 408 -20.21 2.89 30.22
CA GLU A 408 -20.65 2.41 31.54
C GLU A 408 -20.15 0.99 31.85
N ASN A 409 -20.21 0.07 30.89
CA ASN A 409 -19.73 -1.30 31.09
C ASN A 409 -18.20 -1.35 31.25
N LEU A 410 -17.44 -0.50 30.55
CA LEU A 410 -15.99 -0.34 30.73
C LEU A 410 -15.63 0.20 32.13
N LEU A 411 -16.41 1.15 32.66
CA LEU A 411 -16.24 1.67 34.03
C LEU A 411 -16.46 0.57 35.09
N ARG A 412 -17.56 -0.20 34.99
CA ARG A 412 -17.83 -1.32 35.92
C ARG A 412 -16.78 -2.43 35.82
N ASN A 413 -16.29 -2.71 34.60
CA ASN A 413 -15.18 -3.64 34.39
C ASN A 413 -13.88 -3.14 35.02
N LYS A 414 -13.58 -1.84 34.95
CA LYS A 414 -12.41 -1.24 35.59
C LYS A 414 -12.42 -1.45 37.12
N GLU A 415 -13.53 -1.12 37.78
CA GLU A 415 -13.70 -1.34 39.24
C GLU A 415 -13.53 -2.82 39.61
N THR A 416 -14.04 -3.72 38.76
CA THR A 416 -13.89 -5.17 38.93
C THR A 416 -12.43 -5.60 38.80
N TRP A 417 -11.69 -5.08 37.83
CA TRP A 417 -10.25 -5.35 37.66
C TRP A 417 -9.40 -4.80 38.81
N GLU A 418 -9.67 -3.59 39.28
CA GLU A 418 -9.02 -3.00 40.47
C GLU A 418 -9.23 -3.90 41.71
N SER A 419 -10.44 -4.47 41.87
CA SER A 419 -10.74 -5.45 42.91
C SER A 419 -10.07 -6.82 42.71
N ILE A 420 -9.67 -7.20 41.49
CA ILE A 420 -8.96 -8.45 41.19
C ILE A 420 -7.46 -8.26 41.42
N ILE A 421 -6.88 -7.14 40.98
CA ILE A 421 -5.47 -6.81 41.15
C ILE A 421 -5.09 -6.82 42.64
N ALA A 422 -5.85 -6.12 43.49
CA ALA A 422 -5.60 -6.11 44.94
C ALA A 422 -5.66 -7.52 45.59
N LYS A 423 -6.47 -8.44 45.05
CA LYS A 423 -6.54 -9.84 45.51
C LYS A 423 -5.39 -10.70 44.99
N ILE A 424 -4.72 -10.30 43.90
CA ILE A 424 -3.52 -10.96 43.38
C ILE A 424 -2.30 -10.48 44.17
N GLU A 425 -2.16 -9.17 44.38
CA GLU A 425 -1.08 -8.55 45.16
C GLU A 425 -0.99 -9.13 46.58
N GLU A 426 -2.12 -9.24 47.29
CA GLU A 426 -2.15 -9.81 48.64
C GLU A 426 -1.77 -11.30 48.66
N ARG A 427 -2.11 -12.06 47.61
CA ARG A 427 -1.72 -13.49 47.48
C ARG A 427 -0.25 -13.66 47.07
N GLU A 428 0.29 -12.78 46.26
CA GLU A 428 1.72 -12.77 45.92
C GLU A 428 2.57 -12.40 47.12
N LYS A 429 2.15 -11.41 47.90
CA LYS A 429 2.79 -11.00 49.16
C LYS A 429 2.81 -12.11 50.21
N GLU A 430 1.71 -12.85 50.38
CA GLU A 430 1.70 -14.03 51.26
C GLU A 430 2.58 -15.16 50.72
N ALA A 431 2.57 -15.40 49.40
CA ALA A 431 3.46 -16.37 48.77
C ALA A 431 4.94 -15.97 48.79
N LEU A 432 5.25 -14.68 48.95
CA LEU A 432 6.60 -14.18 49.19
C LEU A 432 7.02 -14.48 50.63
N ARG A 433 6.18 -14.13 51.62
CA ARG A 433 6.42 -14.43 53.04
C ARG A 433 6.70 -15.92 53.29
N VAL A 434 5.89 -16.80 52.72
CA VAL A 434 6.09 -18.27 52.81
C VAL A 434 7.40 -18.75 52.16
N LYS A 435 7.95 -18.02 51.17
CA LYS A 435 9.30 -18.31 50.63
C LYS A 435 10.39 -17.81 51.56
N ASP A 436 10.24 -16.62 52.13
CA ASP A 436 11.22 -16.03 53.05
C ASP A 436 11.34 -16.88 54.33
N ASP A 437 10.22 -17.33 54.89
CA ASP A 437 10.17 -18.31 55.99
C ASP A 437 10.91 -19.61 55.62
N LYS A 438 10.74 -20.08 54.38
CA LYS A 438 11.38 -21.31 53.88
C LYS A 438 12.89 -21.13 53.62
N ILE A 439 13.33 -19.94 53.25
CA ILE A 439 14.75 -19.59 53.11
C ILE A 439 15.41 -19.61 54.49
N GLN A 440 14.81 -18.98 55.51
CA GLN A 440 15.34 -19.01 56.88
C GLN A 440 15.44 -20.44 57.45
N GLU A 441 14.45 -21.30 57.18
CA GLU A 441 14.51 -22.71 57.60
C GLU A 441 15.67 -23.46 56.92
N LEU A 442 15.90 -23.22 55.62
CA LEU A 442 17.00 -23.83 54.87
C LEU A 442 18.37 -23.28 55.29
N GLU A 443 18.48 -21.98 55.57
CA GLU A 443 19.70 -21.35 56.09
C GLU A 443 20.07 -21.92 57.47
N ALA A 444 19.10 -22.10 58.37
CA ALA A 444 19.32 -22.75 59.67
C ALA A 444 19.79 -24.21 59.53
N GLN A 445 19.21 -24.98 58.59
CA GLN A 445 19.66 -26.35 58.29
C GLN A 445 21.09 -26.37 57.74
N LEU A 446 21.42 -25.43 56.83
CA LEU A 446 22.75 -25.32 56.23
C LEU A 446 23.80 -24.91 57.28
N GLN A 447 23.46 -23.99 58.19
CA GLN A 447 24.31 -23.61 59.32
C GLN A 447 24.55 -24.78 60.29
N GLY A 448 23.53 -25.59 60.58
CA GLY A 448 23.68 -26.81 61.37
C GLY A 448 24.59 -27.86 60.69
N LEU A 449 24.47 -28.02 59.38
CA LEU A 449 25.35 -28.88 58.59
C LEU A 449 26.80 -28.36 58.56
N MET A 450 27.01 -27.04 58.51
CA MET A 450 28.36 -26.45 58.61
C MET A 450 29.02 -26.75 59.95
N VAL A 451 28.30 -26.61 61.08
CA VAL A 451 28.84 -26.98 62.41
C VAL A 451 29.22 -28.46 62.45
N SER A 452 28.37 -29.36 61.92
CA SER A 452 28.68 -30.80 61.87
C SER A 452 29.88 -31.12 60.95
N LEU A 453 30.11 -30.33 59.90
CA LEU A 453 31.29 -30.42 59.03
C LEU A 453 32.57 -29.87 59.70
N GLU A 454 32.46 -28.88 60.57
CA GLU A 454 33.57 -28.39 61.39
C GLU A 454 33.94 -29.39 62.50
N GLU A 455 32.96 -30.04 63.13
CA GLU A 455 33.18 -31.13 64.08
C GLU A 455 33.84 -32.36 63.43
N THR A 456 33.33 -32.81 62.28
CA THR A 456 33.87 -33.99 61.58
C THR A 456 35.25 -33.77 60.96
N ASN A 457 35.68 -32.53 60.71
CA ASN A 457 37.05 -32.20 60.30
C ASN A 457 38.13 -32.49 61.37
N THR A 458 37.76 -32.99 62.55
CA THR A 458 38.70 -33.35 63.63
C THR A 458 39.04 -34.85 63.71
N VAL A 459 38.52 -35.70 62.81
CA VAL A 459 38.70 -37.17 62.85
C VAL A 459 39.17 -37.75 61.50
N ASP A 460 40.22 -38.57 61.59
CA ASP A 460 40.73 -39.54 60.61
C ASP A 460 41.09 -39.11 59.17
N LEU A 461 42.31 -38.56 59.05
CA LEU A 461 43.15 -38.70 57.85
C LEU A 461 43.72 -40.14 57.75
N CYS A 462 42.98 -41.08 57.14
CA CYS A 462 43.53 -42.35 56.64
C CYS A 462 42.72 -42.93 55.46
N ASP A 463 43.45 -43.52 54.50
CA ASP A 463 43.05 -44.37 53.36
C ASP A 463 41.57 -44.47 52.94
N PHE A 464 41.28 -44.14 51.67
CA PHE A 464 40.42 -45.00 50.83
C PHE A 464 40.67 -44.88 49.31
N ASN A 465 41.65 -45.64 48.81
CA ASN A 465 41.79 -45.95 47.38
C ASN A 465 40.75 -47.02 46.96
N CYS A 466 39.45 -46.71 46.94
CA CYS A 466 38.45 -47.61 46.33
C CYS A 466 37.07 -46.96 46.09
N LEU A 467 36.82 -46.34 44.94
CA LEU A 467 35.44 -45.92 44.55
C LEU A 467 35.13 -45.85 43.04
N GLU A 468 35.99 -46.38 42.16
CA GLU A 468 35.67 -46.53 40.72
C GLU A 468 34.82 -47.79 40.41
N ALA A 469 34.34 -48.50 41.44
CA ALA A 469 33.71 -49.82 41.32
C ALA A 469 32.21 -49.88 41.75
N CYS A 470 31.62 -48.80 42.27
CA CYS A 470 30.33 -48.85 43.00
C CYS A 470 29.13 -48.16 42.31
N MET A 471 29.18 -47.84 41.02
CA MET A 471 28.02 -47.31 40.27
C MET A 471 27.51 -48.23 39.14
N LEU A 472 27.58 -49.55 39.34
CA LEU A 472 26.96 -50.56 38.46
C LEU A 472 26.08 -51.56 39.23
N SER A 473 25.46 -51.12 40.33
CA SER A 473 24.69 -52.02 41.22
C SER A 473 23.40 -51.43 41.79
N GLU A 474 22.70 -50.53 41.08
CA GLU A 474 21.34 -50.13 41.48
C GLU A 474 20.42 -49.76 40.30
N LEU A 475 19.97 -50.78 39.56
CA LEU A 475 18.81 -50.68 38.67
C LEU A 475 18.12 -52.05 38.43
N SER A 476 17.97 -52.82 39.51
CA SER A 476 17.30 -54.14 39.51
C SER A 476 15.94 -54.08 40.20
N VAL A 477 14.97 -53.38 39.59
CA VAL A 477 13.57 -53.44 40.05
C VAL A 477 12.91 -54.71 39.53
N SER A 478 12.55 -55.57 40.48
CA SER A 478 11.77 -56.81 40.37
C SER A 478 10.93 -57.02 39.10
N LEU A 479 11.24 -58.09 38.36
CA LEU A 479 10.27 -58.85 37.56
C LEU A 479 10.24 -60.31 38.03
N LEU A 480 9.14 -60.99 37.74
CA LEU A 480 8.75 -62.27 38.36
C LEU A 480 9.75 -63.42 38.11
N PRO A 481 9.92 -64.35 39.07
CA PRO A 481 10.84 -65.47 38.91
C PRO A 481 10.29 -66.52 37.93
N GLY A 482 11.14 -67.06 37.04
CA GLY A 482 10.82 -68.33 36.38
C GLY A 482 11.12 -68.51 34.88
N PHE A 483 12.18 -67.92 34.30
CA PHE A 483 12.78 -68.45 33.06
C PHE A 483 14.30 -68.25 33.01
N PRO A 484 15.12 -69.31 32.84
CA PRO A 484 16.57 -69.18 32.75
C PRO A 484 17.00 -68.75 31.34
N ILE A 485 17.06 -67.44 31.08
CA ILE A 485 17.57 -66.91 29.81
C ILE A 485 19.10 -67.05 29.77
N ASN A 486 19.58 -67.77 28.75
CA ASN A 486 20.99 -68.10 28.55
C ASN A 486 21.82 -66.84 28.22
N LYS A 487 22.86 -66.55 29.01
CA LYS A 487 23.63 -65.28 28.96
C LYS A 487 24.50 -65.07 27.69
N ASN A 488 24.47 -65.99 26.72
CA ASN A 488 25.26 -65.91 25.48
C ASN A 488 24.53 -65.27 24.27
N MET A 489 23.42 -64.55 24.48
CA MET A 489 22.63 -63.96 23.38
C MET A 489 22.89 -62.47 23.14
N VAL A 490 23.60 -62.20 22.03
CA VAL A 490 23.64 -60.92 21.28
C VAL A 490 24.12 -59.68 22.06
N SER A 491 25.44 -59.47 22.14
CA SER A 491 25.96 -58.09 22.25
C SER A 491 25.78 -57.34 20.93
N ILE A 492 25.60 -56.03 21.00
CA ILE A 492 25.54 -55.14 19.83
C ILE A 492 26.82 -55.21 18.97
N ASP A 493 27.96 -55.50 19.59
CA ASP A 493 29.27 -55.68 18.93
C ASP A 493 29.27 -56.83 17.91
N ASN A 494 28.42 -57.83 18.12
CA ASN A 494 28.33 -59.04 17.29
C ASN A 494 27.28 -58.94 16.16
N LEU A 495 26.53 -57.83 16.08
CA LEU A 495 25.60 -57.59 14.97
C LEU A 495 26.37 -57.27 13.68
N PRO A 496 25.93 -57.74 12.49
CA PRO A 496 26.43 -57.23 11.21
C PRO A 496 26.19 -55.73 11.01
N ASP A 497 27.07 -55.05 10.28
CA ASP A 497 27.02 -53.60 10.08
C ASP A 497 25.69 -53.11 9.47
N GLN A 498 25.05 -53.93 8.62
CA GLN A 498 23.75 -53.61 8.03
C GLN A 498 22.64 -53.49 9.09
N LEU A 499 22.68 -54.30 10.17
CA LEU A 499 21.74 -54.18 11.28
C LEU A 499 22.05 -52.97 12.17
N VAL A 500 23.33 -52.61 12.32
CA VAL A 500 23.74 -51.39 13.04
C VAL A 500 23.30 -50.14 12.26
N TRP A 501 23.41 -50.13 10.93
CA TRP A 501 22.81 -49.08 10.09
C TRP A 501 21.28 -48.98 10.26
N GLU A 502 20.56 -50.10 10.36
CA GLU A 502 19.12 -50.09 10.62
C GLU A 502 18.73 -49.58 12.02
N ILE A 503 19.57 -49.80 13.02
CA ILE A 503 19.45 -49.14 14.34
C ILE A 503 19.69 -47.63 14.18
N PHE A 504 20.76 -47.23 13.50
CA PHE A 504 21.13 -45.83 13.28
C PHE A 504 20.09 -45.07 12.42
N ASN A 505 19.38 -45.74 11.51
CA ASN A 505 18.28 -45.19 10.71
C ASN A 505 17.07 -44.78 11.59
N ARG A 506 16.89 -45.42 12.76
CA ARG A 506 15.78 -45.14 13.69
C ARG A 506 16.08 -43.96 14.62
N ILE A 507 17.36 -43.60 14.79
CA ILE A 507 17.82 -42.51 15.64
C ILE A 507 17.70 -41.18 14.87
N LYS A 508 16.54 -40.53 15.01
CA LYS A 508 16.19 -39.28 14.32
C LYS A 508 16.84 -38.02 14.92
N ASN A 509 17.34 -38.10 16.15
CA ASN A 509 17.94 -36.98 16.86
C ASN A 509 19.45 -36.90 16.60
N THR A 510 19.91 -35.78 16.03
CA THR A 510 21.32 -35.53 15.73
C THR A 510 22.20 -35.53 16.98
N LYS A 511 21.69 -35.14 18.16
CA LYS A 511 22.47 -35.19 19.42
C LYS A 511 22.82 -36.63 19.79
N ASP A 512 21.82 -37.50 19.88
CA ASP A 512 22.00 -38.89 20.28
C ASP A 512 22.87 -39.65 19.25
N ARG A 513 22.67 -39.36 17.96
CA ARG A 513 23.50 -39.89 16.87
C ARG A 513 24.96 -39.42 16.97
N ASN A 514 25.22 -38.18 17.40
CA ASN A 514 26.58 -37.71 17.68
C ASN A 514 27.19 -38.45 18.87
N SER A 515 26.45 -38.65 19.96
CA SER A 515 26.92 -39.42 21.13
C SER A 515 27.30 -40.85 20.76
N ILE A 516 26.48 -41.52 19.94
CA ILE A 516 26.76 -42.86 19.40
C ILE A 516 28.05 -42.88 18.56
N SER A 517 28.31 -41.84 17.78
CA SER A 517 29.56 -41.73 17.01
C SER A 517 30.84 -41.52 17.84
N LEU A 518 30.71 -41.42 19.17
CA LEU A 518 31.81 -41.29 20.13
C LEU A 518 32.02 -42.56 20.98
N THR A 519 31.11 -43.55 20.97
CA THR A 519 31.20 -44.72 21.87
C THR A 519 32.31 -45.69 21.48
N CYS A 520 32.51 -45.96 20.19
CA CYS A 520 33.57 -46.84 19.70
C CYS A 520 33.98 -46.51 18.26
N LYS A 521 35.19 -46.95 17.86
CA LYS A 521 35.73 -46.71 16.51
C LYS A 521 34.83 -47.27 15.40
N ARG A 522 34.16 -48.41 15.63
CA ARG A 522 33.24 -49.03 14.67
C ARG A 522 32.02 -48.12 14.43
N PHE A 523 31.35 -47.67 15.49
CA PHE A 523 30.18 -46.79 15.37
C PHE A 523 30.54 -45.41 14.82
N HIS A 524 31.76 -44.94 15.09
CA HIS A 524 32.30 -43.74 14.45
C HIS A 524 32.38 -43.89 12.92
N THR A 525 32.99 -44.97 12.41
CA THR A 525 33.08 -45.23 10.96
C THR A 525 31.71 -45.44 10.33
N LEU A 526 30.81 -46.20 10.96
CA LEU A 526 29.47 -46.46 10.43
C LEU A 526 28.60 -45.18 10.38
N ASP A 527 28.74 -44.26 11.34
CA ASP A 527 28.08 -42.95 11.24
C ASP A 527 28.72 -42.07 10.15
N ASN A 528 30.04 -42.10 10.00
CA ASN A 528 30.77 -41.36 8.97
C ASN A 528 30.30 -41.77 7.55
N GLU A 529 30.11 -43.06 7.31
CA GLU A 529 29.64 -43.59 6.03
C GLU A 529 28.14 -43.34 5.79
N GLN A 530 27.29 -43.52 6.80
CA GLN A 530 25.83 -43.44 6.64
C GLN A 530 25.29 -42.00 6.65
N ARG A 531 26.00 -41.04 7.28
CA ARG A 531 25.47 -39.69 7.49
C ARG A 531 25.50 -38.84 6.22
N ASN A 532 24.32 -38.68 5.62
CA ASN A 532 24.10 -37.92 4.40
C ASN A 532 23.61 -36.46 4.60
N TYR A 533 23.16 -36.11 5.81
CA TYR A 533 22.71 -34.77 6.20
C TYR A 533 23.60 -34.15 7.29
N ILE A 534 23.97 -32.89 7.11
CA ILE A 534 24.55 -32.06 8.17
C ILE A 534 23.92 -30.65 8.21
N ARG A 535 23.78 -30.13 9.44
CA ARG A 535 23.44 -28.73 9.73
C ARG A 535 24.61 -28.07 10.44
N ILE A 536 25.07 -26.94 9.95
CA ILE A 536 26.24 -26.18 10.42
C ILE A 536 25.92 -24.69 10.57
N GLY A 537 26.76 -23.92 11.25
CA GLY A 537 26.46 -22.52 11.54
C GLY A 537 27.39 -21.84 12.54
N CYS A 538 26.81 -20.98 13.38
CA CYS A 538 27.47 -20.35 14.53
C CYS A 538 28.23 -21.39 15.36
N GLY A 539 29.49 -21.09 15.73
CA GLY A 539 30.36 -22.00 16.47
C GLY A 539 31.40 -22.74 15.63
N LEU A 540 31.32 -22.72 14.30
CA LEU A 540 32.45 -23.18 13.44
C LEU A 540 33.58 -22.14 13.46
N ASN A 541 34.68 -22.41 14.18
CA ASN A 541 35.84 -21.52 14.23
C ASN A 541 37.18 -22.31 14.23
N PRO A 542 38.09 -22.09 13.25
CA PRO A 542 37.91 -21.33 12.02
C PRO A 542 36.91 -22.03 11.08
N ALA A 543 35.95 -21.26 10.53
CA ALA A 543 34.80 -21.81 9.81
C ALA A 543 35.17 -22.72 8.63
N ILE A 544 36.18 -22.31 7.84
CA ILE A 544 36.65 -23.04 6.66
C ILE A 544 37.33 -24.36 7.04
N ASN A 545 38.21 -24.36 8.05
CA ASN A 545 38.93 -25.55 8.51
C ASN A 545 37.98 -26.58 9.14
N ALA A 546 37.03 -26.10 9.94
CA ALA A 546 36.01 -26.94 10.55
C ALA A 546 35.07 -27.55 9.48
N LEU A 547 34.62 -26.77 8.50
CA LEU A 547 33.84 -27.27 7.37
C LEU A 547 34.61 -28.34 6.57
N THR A 548 35.87 -28.06 6.23
CA THR A 548 36.75 -28.99 5.51
C THR A 548 36.87 -30.32 6.27
N SER A 549 37.06 -30.26 7.59
CA SER A 549 37.15 -31.44 8.45
C SER A 549 35.85 -32.25 8.49
N LEU A 550 34.70 -31.58 8.53
CA LEU A 550 33.37 -32.21 8.49
C LEU A 550 33.10 -32.89 7.13
N CYS A 551 33.52 -32.30 6.03
CA CYS A 551 33.38 -32.90 4.69
C CYS A 551 34.28 -34.13 4.50
N HIS A 552 35.49 -34.14 5.06
CA HIS A 552 36.34 -35.34 5.07
C HIS A 552 35.81 -36.42 6.03
N ARG A 553 35.17 -36.04 7.15
CA ARG A 553 34.53 -36.98 8.08
C ARG A 553 33.28 -37.63 7.47
N PHE A 554 32.50 -36.90 6.69
CA PHE A 554 31.23 -37.36 6.13
C PHE A 554 31.25 -37.34 4.59
N PRO A 555 31.90 -38.33 3.93
CA PRO A 555 32.06 -38.33 2.47
C PRO A 555 30.76 -38.46 1.68
N ASN A 556 29.71 -39.04 2.29
CA ASN A 556 28.42 -39.31 1.65
C ASN A 556 27.37 -38.19 1.84
N LEU A 557 27.79 -36.97 2.20
CA LEU A 557 26.89 -35.82 2.32
C LEU A 557 26.21 -35.48 0.99
N ASN A 558 24.87 -35.57 0.99
CA ASN A 558 24.01 -35.11 -0.10
C ASN A 558 23.14 -33.92 0.30
N LYS A 559 22.96 -33.65 1.60
CA LYS A 559 22.14 -32.57 2.12
C LYS A 559 22.92 -31.71 3.12
N ILE A 560 23.06 -30.43 2.83
CA ILE A 560 23.81 -29.49 3.66
C ILE A 560 22.95 -28.26 3.97
N GLU A 561 22.86 -27.93 5.26
CA GLU A 561 22.18 -26.73 5.75
C GLU A 561 23.17 -25.85 6.53
N ILE A 562 23.35 -24.62 6.08
CA ILE A 562 24.21 -23.61 6.70
C ILE A 562 23.29 -22.54 7.32
N THR A 563 23.42 -22.29 8.62
CA THR A 563 22.57 -21.31 9.33
C THR A 563 23.36 -20.40 10.27
N TYR A 564 23.30 -19.10 10.01
CA TYR A 564 23.88 -18.06 10.88
C TYR A 564 22.79 -17.22 11.58
N SER A 565 21.64 -17.84 11.86
CA SER A 565 20.55 -17.27 12.66
C SER A 565 21.05 -16.89 14.05
N GLY A 566 20.91 -15.62 14.44
CA GLY A 566 21.43 -15.12 15.72
C GLY A 566 22.95 -14.96 15.79
N TRP A 567 23.65 -14.94 14.64
CA TRP A 567 25.08 -14.67 14.60
C TRP A 567 25.42 -13.26 15.08
N MET A 568 26.49 -13.16 15.88
CA MET A 568 27.09 -11.93 16.38
C MET A 568 28.59 -11.97 16.08
N SER A 569 29.24 -10.82 15.96
CA SER A 569 30.65 -10.70 15.55
C SER A 569 31.65 -11.41 16.49
N ASN A 570 31.28 -11.61 17.76
CA ASN A 570 32.06 -12.36 18.75
C ASN A 570 31.99 -13.89 18.57
N LEU A 571 31.07 -14.43 17.76
CA LEU A 571 30.91 -15.87 17.50
C LEU A 571 31.80 -16.39 16.36
N GLY A 572 32.86 -15.65 16.02
CA GLY A 572 33.77 -15.95 14.90
C GLY A 572 33.22 -15.51 13.54
N LYS A 573 34.04 -15.58 12.48
CA LYS A 573 33.61 -15.23 11.12
C LYS A 573 32.58 -16.22 10.57
N GLN A 574 31.61 -15.72 9.80
CA GLN A 574 30.73 -16.58 8.99
C GLN A 574 31.50 -17.26 7.85
N LEU A 575 30.84 -18.19 7.17
CA LEU A 575 31.35 -18.78 5.94
C LEU A 575 31.28 -17.80 4.77
N GLU A 576 32.40 -17.62 4.08
CA GLU A 576 32.55 -16.83 2.85
C GLU A 576 32.50 -17.77 1.61
N ASP A 577 32.51 -17.23 0.39
CA ASP A 577 32.34 -18.00 -0.87
C ASP A 577 33.33 -19.17 -1.04
N GLN A 578 34.54 -19.05 -0.48
CA GLN A 578 35.54 -20.12 -0.44
C GLN A 578 35.03 -21.41 0.23
N GLY A 579 34.12 -21.29 1.20
CA GLY A 579 33.47 -22.44 1.84
C GLY A 579 32.57 -23.22 0.87
N LEU A 580 31.86 -22.52 -0.02
CA LEU A 580 31.08 -23.16 -1.08
C LEU A 580 31.99 -23.75 -2.18
N SER A 581 33.15 -23.14 -2.44
CA SER A 581 34.21 -23.70 -3.29
C SER A 581 34.85 -24.98 -2.73
N ILE A 582 34.72 -25.23 -1.42
CA ILE A 582 35.12 -26.50 -0.80
C ILE A 582 34.00 -27.52 -0.97
N LEU A 583 32.74 -27.15 -0.64
CA LEU A 583 31.58 -28.04 -0.79
C LEU A 583 31.44 -28.62 -2.20
N SER A 584 31.62 -27.82 -3.25
CA SER A 584 31.52 -28.33 -4.63
C SER A 584 32.65 -29.26 -5.05
N LYS A 585 33.77 -29.28 -4.32
CA LYS A 585 34.91 -30.19 -4.55
C LYS A 585 34.82 -31.45 -3.68
N THR A 586 34.38 -31.33 -2.42
CA THR A 586 34.34 -32.44 -1.46
C THR A 586 33.02 -33.21 -1.45
N CYS A 587 31.91 -32.61 -1.88
CA CYS A 587 30.57 -33.20 -1.79
C CYS A 587 29.90 -33.34 -3.18
N PRO A 588 30.45 -34.17 -4.10
CA PRO A 588 29.90 -34.35 -5.45
C PRO A 588 28.53 -35.05 -5.49
N LEU A 589 28.01 -35.48 -4.34
CA LEU A 589 26.68 -36.06 -4.17
C LEU A 589 25.63 -35.04 -3.69
N LEU A 590 25.97 -33.75 -3.55
CA LEU A 590 25.06 -32.69 -3.08
C LEU A 590 23.78 -32.59 -3.93
N THR A 591 22.65 -33.03 -3.37
CA THR A 591 21.29 -32.87 -3.93
C THR A 591 20.54 -31.69 -3.35
N ASP A 592 20.86 -31.30 -2.11
CA ASP A 592 20.10 -30.34 -1.31
C ASP A 592 21.03 -29.34 -0.60
N LEU A 593 20.94 -28.06 -0.95
CA LEU A 593 21.65 -26.98 -0.25
C LEU A 593 20.66 -25.97 0.33
N THR A 594 20.80 -25.68 1.63
CA THR A 594 20.07 -24.60 2.31
C THR A 594 21.04 -23.61 2.92
N LEU A 595 20.95 -22.34 2.54
CA LEU A 595 21.73 -21.22 3.08
C LEU A 595 20.79 -20.28 3.83
N SER A 596 20.99 -20.14 5.13
CA SER A 596 20.15 -19.35 6.03
C SER A 596 20.98 -18.30 6.78
N TYR A 597 20.58 -17.03 6.72
CA TYR A 597 21.25 -15.90 7.36
C TYR A 597 22.74 -15.72 6.98
N CYS A 598 23.16 -16.30 5.85
CA CYS A 598 24.53 -16.23 5.35
C CYS A 598 24.75 -14.86 4.69
N THR A 599 25.38 -13.92 5.40
CA THR A 599 25.49 -12.51 4.98
C THR A 599 26.71 -12.21 4.11
N PHE A 600 27.70 -13.11 4.09
CA PHE A 600 28.96 -12.96 3.36
C PHE A 600 29.06 -13.79 2.07
N ILE A 601 28.10 -14.69 1.81
CA ILE A 601 28.04 -15.49 0.57
C ILE A 601 27.43 -14.65 -0.56
N THR A 602 28.07 -14.66 -1.72
CA THR A 602 27.70 -13.89 -2.92
C THR A 602 27.30 -14.80 -4.09
N ASP A 603 27.00 -14.21 -5.24
CA ASP A 603 26.80 -14.92 -6.51
C ASP A 603 28.02 -15.78 -6.92
N THR A 604 29.24 -15.40 -6.50
CA THR A 604 30.46 -16.20 -6.70
C THR A 604 30.43 -17.51 -5.91
N GLY A 605 29.87 -17.49 -4.70
CA GLY A 605 29.64 -18.71 -3.92
C GLY A 605 28.66 -19.66 -4.61
N LEU A 606 27.61 -19.14 -5.22
CA LEU A 606 26.67 -19.94 -6.02
C LEU A 606 27.29 -20.47 -7.32
N SER A 607 28.17 -19.72 -7.99
CA SER A 607 28.81 -20.21 -9.21
C SER A 607 29.77 -21.39 -8.96
N TYR A 608 30.34 -21.52 -7.75
CA TYR A 608 31.02 -22.77 -7.36
C TYR A 608 30.05 -23.95 -7.18
N ILE A 609 28.87 -23.71 -6.62
CA ILE A 609 27.82 -24.73 -6.40
C ILE A 609 27.15 -25.16 -7.70
N SER A 610 27.18 -24.34 -8.76
CA SER A 610 26.63 -24.72 -10.07
C SER A 610 27.29 -25.97 -10.68
N SER A 611 28.53 -26.27 -10.28
CA SER A 611 29.26 -27.49 -10.64
C SER A 611 28.65 -28.78 -10.04
N CYS A 612 27.81 -28.68 -9.01
CA CYS A 612 27.14 -29.81 -8.38
C CYS A 612 25.97 -30.29 -9.25
N SER A 613 26.27 -31.08 -10.28
CA SER A 613 25.30 -31.57 -11.29
C SER A 613 24.11 -32.37 -10.75
N LYS A 614 24.18 -32.85 -9.50
CA LYS A 614 23.08 -33.54 -8.79
C LYS A 614 22.16 -32.62 -7.98
N LEU A 615 22.44 -31.32 -7.91
CA LEU A 615 21.68 -30.36 -7.09
C LEU A 615 20.23 -30.24 -7.58
N SER A 616 19.31 -30.71 -6.74
CA SER A 616 17.87 -30.76 -7.00
C SER A 616 17.06 -29.79 -6.14
N SER A 617 17.62 -29.29 -5.05
CA SER A 617 16.92 -28.45 -4.07
C SER A 617 17.87 -27.35 -3.60
N LEU A 618 17.51 -26.09 -3.88
CA LEU A 618 18.24 -24.91 -3.41
C LEU A 618 17.30 -24.02 -2.59
N LYS A 619 17.73 -23.65 -1.38
CA LYS A 619 16.95 -22.81 -0.46
C LYS A 619 17.81 -21.68 0.07
N LEU A 620 17.38 -20.44 -0.16
CA LEU A 620 18.07 -19.22 0.20
C LEU A 620 17.16 -18.43 1.14
N ASN A 621 17.56 -18.32 2.41
CA ASN A 621 16.78 -17.67 3.46
C ASN A 621 17.61 -16.51 4.05
N PHE A 622 17.24 -15.27 3.78
CA PHE A 622 17.96 -14.07 4.20
C PHE A 622 19.46 -14.11 3.82
N THR A 623 19.72 -14.21 2.52
CA THR A 623 21.06 -14.19 1.90
C THR A 623 21.25 -12.86 1.15
N PRO A 624 21.53 -11.73 1.84
CA PRO A 624 21.37 -10.38 1.28
C PRO A 624 22.33 -10.04 0.14
N ARG A 625 23.47 -10.74 0.00
CA ARG A 625 24.46 -10.50 -1.07
C ARG A 625 24.26 -11.37 -2.32
N ILE A 626 23.25 -12.24 -2.35
CA ILE A 626 22.89 -13.03 -3.53
C ILE A 626 21.86 -12.27 -4.36
N THR A 627 22.05 -12.25 -5.68
CA THR A 627 21.19 -11.55 -6.65
C THR A 627 20.54 -12.52 -7.64
N GLY A 628 19.81 -11.99 -8.62
CA GLY A 628 19.30 -12.79 -9.74
C GLY A 628 20.42 -13.46 -10.56
N CYS A 629 21.63 -12.91 -10.59
CA CYS A 629 22.76 -13.43 -11.37
C CYS A 629 23.30 -14.75 -10.78
N GLY A 630 23.44 -14.85 -9.46
CA GLY A 630 23.83 -16.09 -8.79
C GLY A 630 22.80 -17.20 -9.00
N ILE A 631 21.51 -16.87 -8.88
CA ILE A 631 20.39 -17.79 -9.15
C ILE A 631 20.42 -18.25 -10.62
N PHE A 632 20.64 -17.35 -11.57
CA PHE A 632 20.78 -17.67 -12.99
C PHE A 632 21.94 -18.63 -13.27
N SER A 633 23.09 -18.48 -12.59
CA SER A 633 24.25 -19.38 -12.74
C SER A 633 23.94 -20.83 -12.33
N ILE A 634 23.10 -21.01 -11.30
CA ILE A 634 22.60 -22.34 -10.91
C ILE A 634 21.64 -22.89 -11.97
N ILE A 635 20.71 -22.07 -12.46
CA ILE A 635 19.68 -22.48 -13.44
C ILE A 635 20.29 -22.92 -14.77
N VAL A 636 21.29 -22.21 -15.28
CA VAL A 636 21.95 -22.58 -16.56
C VAL A 636 22.71 -23.90 -16.45
N THR A 637 23.19 -24.26 -15.25
CA THR A 637 24.11 -25.39 -15.06
C THR A 637 23.41 -26.65 -14.49
N SER A 638 22.53 -26.49 -13.49
CA SER A 638 21.76 -27.62 -12.94
C SER A 638 20.47 -27.87 -13.72
N LYS A 639 20.50 -28.95 -14.51
CA LYS A 639 19.34 -29.47 -15.23
C LYS A 639 18.37 -30.27 -14.34
N ASN A 640 18.67 -30.44 -13.05
CA ASN A 640 17.98 -31.33 -12.12
C ASN A 640 17.17 -30.59 -11.02
N LEU A 641 17.10 -29.26 -11.08
CA LEU A 641 16.49 -28.43 -10.02
C LEU A 641 14.96 -28.64 -9.92
N LYS A 642 14.53 -29.32 -8.85
CA LYS A 642 13.13 -29.62 -8.48
C LYS A 642 12.54 -28.67 -7.46
N THR A 643 13.37 -27.99 -6.65
CA THR A 643 12.92 -27.07 -5.60
C THR A 643 13.78 -25.83 -5.54
N LEU A 644 13.14 -24.65 -5.56
CA LEU A 644 13.80 -23.36 -5.35
C LEU A 644 12.99 -22.53 -4.34
N HIS A 645 13.57 -22.31 -3.16
CA HIS A 645 12.99 -21.46 -2.11
C HIS A 645 13.83 -20.18 -1.95
N LEU A 646 13.20 -19.02 -2.12
CA LEU A 646 13.76 -17.68 -1.90
C LEU A 646 12.94 -17.00 -0.79
N ILE A 647 13.53 -16.77 0.37
CA ILE A 647 12.86 -16.17 1.53
C ILE A 647 13.70 -14.97 2.00
N ARG A 648 13.12 -13.76 1.94
CA ARG A 648 13.79 -12.49 2.31
C ARG A 648 15.11 -12.25 1.56
N CYS A 649 15.20 -12.68 0.30
CA CYS A 649 16.33 -12.42 -0.60
C CYS A 649 16.16 -11.02 -1.22
N LEU A 650 16.64 -10.00 -0.51
CA LEU A 650 16.31 -8.59 -0.79
C LEU A 650 16.87 -8.07 -2.13
N ASN A 651 18.05 -8.56 -2.56
CA ASN A 651 18.75 -8.10 -3.76
C ASN A 651 18.42 -8.90 -5.03
N VAL A 652 17.42 -9.79 -4.99
CA VAL A 652 16.90 -10.48 -6.18
C VAL A 652 15.86 -9.58 -6.85
N THR A 653 16.33 -8.70 -7.73
CA THR A 653 15.51 -7.66 -8.39
C THR A 653 15.23 -7.94 -9.88
N ASN A 654 16.18 -8.52 -10.61
CA ASN A 654 15.95 -9.02 -11.97
C ASN A 654 14.96 -10.21 -11.93
N LEU A 655 14.12 -10.36 -12.95
CA LEU A 655 13.13 -11.42 -13.13
C LEU A 655 13.42 -12.37 -14.30
N GLU A 656 14.43 -12.11 -15.15
CA GLU A 656 14.78 -12.94 -16.32
C GLU A 656 15.08 -14.41 -15.96
N TRP A 657 15.63 -14.65 -14.76
CA TRP A 657 15.88 -15.99 -14.25
C TRP A 657 14.60 -16.82 -14.08
N LEU A 658 13.42 -16.22 -13.88
CA LEU A 658 12.15 -16.95 -13.85
C LEU A 658 11.80 -17.56 -15.21
N GLU A 659 12.06 -16.84 -16.31
CA GLU A 659 11.81 -17.38 -17.66
C GLU A 659 12.74 -18.55 -17.98
N CYS A 660 14.00 -18.47 -17.54
CA CYS A 660 14.96 -19.56 -17.68
C CYS A 660 14.68 -20.73 -16.73
N LEU A 661 14.18 -20.47 -15.52
CA LEU A 661 13.75 -21.48 -14.56
C LEU A 661 12.59 -22.31 -15.12
N GLY A 662 11.57 -21.66 -15.70
CA GLY A 662 10.48 -22.35 -16.39
C GLY A 662 10.99 -23.23 -17.54
N LYS A 663 11.95 -22.75 -18.33
CA LYS A 663 12.55 -23.52 -19.45
C LYS A 663 13.22 -24.83 -19.02
N LEU A 664 13.61 -25.00 -17.76
CA LEU A 664 14.15 -26.29 -17.26
C LEU A 664 13.11 -27.41 -17.24
N LYS A 665 11.81 -27.08 -17.05
CA LYS A 665 10.70 -28.04 -16.91
C LYS A 665 10.86 -29.10 -15.80
N THR A 666 11.85 -28.99 -14.93
CA THR A 666 12.10 -29.93 -13.81
C THR A 666 11.60 -29.45 -12.46
N LEU A 667 11.22 -28.17 -12.32
CA LEU A 667 10.82 -27.59 -11.04
C LEU A 667 9.42 -28.06 -10.61
N GLU A 668 9.33 -28.60 -9.38
CA GLU A 668 8.08 -29.08 -8.77
C GLU A 668 7.59 -28.18 -7.61
N ASP A 669 8.49 -27.45 -6.93
CA ASP A 669 8.19 -26.60 -5.76
C ASP A 669 8.91 -25.25 -5.86
N LEU A 670 8.15 -24.17 -6.03
CA LEU A 670 8.62 -22.78 -5.97
C LEU A 670 8.07 -22.11 -4.70
N SER A 671 8.96 -21.50 -3.91
CA SER A 671 8.57 -20.59 -2.83
C SER A 671 9.30 -19.27 -2.96
N ILE A 672 8.58 -18.16 -3.09
CA ILE A 672 9.14 -16.80 -3.06
C ILE A 672 8.42 -16.03 -1.96
N LYS A 673 9.15 -15.53 -0.96
CA LYS A 673 8.58 -14.86 0.21
C LYS A 673 9.35 -13.62 0.60
N ASN A 674 8.67 -12.48 0.73
CA ASN A 674 9.20 -11.22 1.24
C ASN A 674 10.50 -10.76 0.53
N CYS A 675 10.60 -11.02 -0.78
CA CYS A 675 11.73 -10.63 -1.61
C CYS A 675 11.42 -9.30 -2.29
N ARG A 676 11.95 -8.18 -1.75
CA ARG A 676 11.61 -6.79 -2.13
C ARG A 676 11.55 -6.50 -3.65
N GLY A 677 12.42 -7.11 -4.43
CA GLY A 677 12.41 -6.98 -5.89
C GLY A 677 11.17 -7.59 -6.57
N ILE A 678 10.68 -8.71 -6.05
CA ILE A 678 9.71 -9.60 -6.70
C ILE A 678 8.30 -9.31 -6.16
N GLY A 679 7.52 -8.53 -6.93
CA GLY A 679 6.08 -8.32 -6.68
C GLY A 679 5.19 -9.26 -7.49
N GLU A 680 3.88 -9.15 -7.33
CA GLU A 680 2.85 -9.93 -8.05
C GLU A 680 3.02 -9.94 -9.59
N GLY A 681 3.57 -8.89 -10.20
CA GLY A 681 3.95 -8.87 -11.62
C GLY A 681 4.99 -9.93 -12.04
N ALA A 682 5.66 -10.58 -11.10
CA ALA A 682 6.52 -11.74 -11.38
C ALA A 682 5.73 -13.02 -11.69
N LEU A 683 4.47 -13.13 -11.23
CA LEU A 683 3.61 -14.29 -11.52
C LEU A 683 3.27 -14.38 -13.02
N ILE A 684 3.35 -13.27 -13.75
CA ILE A 684 3.22 -13.21 -15.22
C ILE A 684 4.29 -14.08 -15.91
N LYS A 685 5.48 -14.22 -15.31
CA LYS A 685 6.59 -15.02 -15.86
C LYS A 685 6.38 -16.54 -15.71
N LEU A 686 5.29 -16.98 -15.06
CA LEU A 686 4.89 -18.38 -14.91
C LEU A 686 4.17 -18.92 -16.16
N GLY A 687 4.66 -18.61 -17.36
CA GLY A 687 4.01 -18.98 -18.63
C GLY A 687 4.05 -20.49 -18.97
N PRO A 688 3.69 -20.89 -20.20
CA PRO A 688 3.52 -22.29 -20.61
C PRO A 688 4.72 -23.24 -20.46
N THR A 689 5.91 -22.75 -20.09
CA THR A 689 7.06 -23.58 -19.74
C THR A 689 6.94 -24.25 -18.37
N TRP A 690 6.07 -23.76 -17.48
CA TRP A 690 6.02 -24.15 -16.06
C TRP A 690 5.20 -25.41 -15.73
N GLY A 691 4.63 -26.12 -16.71
CA GLY A 691 3.60 -27.15 -16.51
C GLY A 691 3.91 -28.35 -15.61
N ASN A 692 5.14 -28.50 -15.08
CA ASN A 692 5.51 -29.54 -14.09
C ASN A 692 5.50 -29.03 -12.63
N ILE A 693 5.23 -27.75 -12.38
CA ILE A 693 5.11 -27.22 -11.03
C ILE A 693 3.91 -27.85 -10.31
N LYS A 694 4.13 -28.28 -9.06
CA LYS A 694 3.12 -28.88 -8.18
C LYS A 694 2.78 -27.99 -7.00
N ARG A 695 3.72 -27.15 -6.56
CA ARG A 695 3.53 -26.27 -5.41
C ARG A 695 4.08 -24.88 -5.69
N LEU A 696 3.22 -23.87 -5.56
CA LEU A 696 3.55 -22.46 -5.69
C LEU A 696 3.23 -21.74 -4.37
N ARG A 697 4.24 -21.15 -3.74
CA ARG A 697 4.07 -20.31 -2.55
C ARG A 697 4.61 -18.91 -2.84
N PHE A 698 3.75 -17.91 -2.85
CA PHE A 698 4.11 -16.53 -3.13
C PHE A 698 3.62 -15.62 -2.01
N GLU A 699 4.53 -14.85 -1.41
CA GLU A 699 4.25 -14.01 -0.25
C GLU A 699 4.92 -12.65 -0.44
N VAL A 700 4.10 -11.61 -0.58
CA VAL A 700 4.56 -10.22 -0.68
C VAL A 700 4.75 -9.66 0.73
N ASP A 701 5.80 -8.88 0.94
CA ASP A 701 6.05 -8.23 2.23
C ASP A 701 4.99 -7.15 2.48
N ALA A 702 4.27 -7.25 3.60
CA ALA A 702 3.15 -6.38 3.94
C ALA A 702 3.53 -4.89 3.96
N ASN A 703 4.77 -4.57 4.33
CA ASN A 703 5.27 -3.18 4.38
C ASN A 703 5.45 -2.58 2.97
N TYR A 704 5.70 -3.43 1.96
CA TYR A 704 5.92 -3.00 0.58
C TYR A 704 4.63 -2.95 -0.27
N ARG A 705 3.48 -3.40 0.24
CA ARG A 705 2.15 -3.25 -0.42
C ARG A 705 1.92 -1.83 -0.95
N TYR A 706 2.24 -0.83 -0.14
CA TYR A 706 1.90 0.57 -0.41
C TYR A 706 2.82 1.26 -1.42
N MET A 707 3.93 0.63 -1.84
CA MET A 707 4.93 1.25 -2.73
C MET A 707 4.86 0.83 -4.21
N LYS A 708 3.95 -0.07 -4.61
CA LYS A 708 3.88 -0.61 -5.99
C LYS A 708 2.50 -0.53 -6.67
N LEU A 709 1.58 0.28 -6.16
CA LEU A 709 0.22 0.43 -6.71
C LEU A 709 0.15 1.02 -8.15
N TYR A 710 1.27 1.48 -8.71
CA TYR A 710 1.34 2.08 -10.06
C TYR A 710 2.44 1.46 -10.93
N ASP A 711 2.20 0.23 -11.41
CA ASP A 711 2.67 -0.20 -12.72
C ASP A 711 1.45 -0.55 -13.61
N ARG A 712 0.83 0.49 -14.17
CA ARG A 712 -0.23 0.33 -15.19
C ARG A 712 0.34 -0.04 -16.57
N LEU A 713 1.65 -0.02 -16.79
CA LEU A 713 2.29 -0.33 -18.08
C LEU A 713 2.52 -1.84 -18.28
N ALA A 714 2.32 -2.65 -17.25
CA ALA A 714 2.25 -4.12 -17.36
C ALA A 714 0.91 -4.66 -17.91
N VAL A 715 -0.12 -3.81 -18.05
CA VAL A 715 -1.52 -4.26 -18.23
C VAL A 715 -1.80 -4.90 -19.59
N ASP A 716 -1.30 -4.33 -20.70
CA ASP A 716 -1.64 -4.78 -22.06
C ASP A 716 -1.06 -6.16 -22.43
N ARG A 717 -0.27 -6.77 -21.55
CA ARG A 717 0.28 -8.13 -21.73
C ARG A 717 -0.56 -9.26 -21.13
N TRP A 718 -1.67 -8.96 -20.44
CA TRP A 718 -2.49 -9.97 -19.75
C TRP A 718 -3.56 -10.66 -20.61
N HIS A 719 -3.85 -10.16 -21.81
CA HIS A 719 -4.88 -10.76 -22.67
C HIS A 719 -4.41 -12.02 -23.44
N THR A 720 -3.13 -12.42 -23.35
CA THR A 720 -2.55 -13.50 -24.18
C THR A 720 -1.67 -14.51 -23.46
N GLN A 721 -1.34 -14.33 -22.17
CA GLN A 721 -0.51 -15.29 -21.41
C GLN A 721 -1.30 -15.98 -20.29
N TRP A 722 -1.63 -17.24 -20.51
CA TRP A 722 -2.20 -18.14 -19.49
C TRP A 722 -1.10 -18.97 -18.81
N VAL A 723 -1.39 -19.46 -17.60
CA VAL A 723 -0.49 -20.32 -16.81
C VAL A 723 -1.02 -21.77 -16.83
N PRO A 724 -0.64 -22.61 -17.82
CA PRO A 724 -1.12 -23.99 -17.92
C PRO A 724 -0.36 -24.91 -16.95
N CYS A 725 -0.66 -24.79 -15.66
CA CYS A 725 -0.12 -25.64 -14.61
C CYS A 725 -1.10 -26.77 -14.25
N ASP A 726 -1.40 -27.64 -15.23
CA ASP A 726 -2.28 -28.81 -15.04
C ASP A 726 -1.86 -29.69 -13.85
N ASN A 727 -0.54 -29.75 -13.54
CA ASN A 727 0.03 -30.52 -12.43
C ASN A 727 0.05 -29.79 -11.07
N MET A 728 -0.49 -28.57 -10.95
CA MET A 728 -0.49 -27.81 -9.70
C MET A 728 -1.38 -28.51 -8.65
N VAL A 729 -0.85 -28.68 -7.43
CA VAL A 729 -1.50 -29.34 -6.27
C VAL A 729 -1.71 -28.37 -5.11
N GLU A 730 -0.74 -27.48 -4.83
CA GLU A 730 -0.80 -26.47 -3.75
C GLU A 730 -0.53 -25.07 -4.29
N VAL A 731 -1.47 -24.13 -4.09
CA VAL A 731 -1.25 -22.69 -4.32
C VAL A 731 -1.45 -21.95 -3.01
N LYS A 732 -0.38 -21.34 -2.48
CA LYS A 732 -0.42 -20.42 -1.34
C LYS A 732 -0.02 -19.02 -1.80
N LEU A 733 -0.97 -18.09 -1.81
CA LEU A 733 -0.75 -16.66 -2.03
C LEU A 733 -0.95 -15.90 -0.72
N VAL A 734 -0.05 -14.96 -0.43
CA VAL A 734 -0.06 -14.14 0.78
C VAL A 734 0.24 -12.69 0.43
N ASN A 735 -0.57 -11.78 0.95
CA ASN A 735 -0.49 -10.32 0.78
C ASN A 735 -0.56 -9.79 -0.67
N CYS A 736 -0.84 -10.64 -1.66
CA CYS A 736 -0.87 -10.24 -3.08
C CYS A 736 -2.00 -9.25 -3.39
N ILE A 737 -1.74 -8.28 -4.25
CA ILE A 737 -2.76 -7.42 -4.85
C ILE A 737 -3.22 -8.06 -6.16
N ILE A 738 -4.49 -8.45 -6.23
CA ILE A 738 -5.15 -8.97 -7.42
C ILE A 738 -6.10 -7.87 -7.91
N SER A 739 -6.21 -7.69 -9.23
CA SER A 739 -6.94 -6.57 -9.82
C SER A 739 -8.14 -7.05 -10.64
N PRO A 740 -9.23 -6.27 -10.76
CA PRO A 740 -10.35 -6.61 -11.63
C PRO A 740 -9.89 -6.86 -13.07
N GLY A 741 -10.37 -7.94 -13.70
CA GLY A 741 -9.93 -8.41 -15.02
C GLY A 741 -8.52 -9.02 -15.05
N ARG A 742 -7.63 -8.61 -14.14
CA ARG A 742 -6.29 -9.16 -13.88
C ARG A 742 -6.34 -10.15 -12.70
N GLY A 743 -7.30 -11.08 -12.80
CA GLY A 743 -7.75 -11.94 -11.71
C GLY A 743 -6.88 -13.17 -11.46
N LEU A 744 -7.11 -13.80 -10.31
CA LEU A 744 -6.51 -15.08 -9.90
C LEU A 744 -6.77 -16.21 -10.90
N ALA A 745 -7.86 -16.10 -11.68
CA ALA A 745 -8.19 -17.00 -12.78
C ALA A 745 -7.03 -17.24 -13.76
N CYS A 746 -6.12 -16.28 -14.00
CA CYS A 746 -4.99 -16.48 -14.93
C CYS A 746 -4.02 -17.60 -14.49
N ILE A 747 -3.97 -17.90 -13.19
CA ILE A 747 -3.25 -19.03 -12.59
C ILE A 747 -4.17 -20.25 -12.44
N LEU A 748 -5.40 -20.06 -11.95
CA LEU A 748 -6.26 -21.15 -11.47
C LEU A 748 -7.07 -21.87 -12.56
N ASP A 749 -7.41 -21.20 -13.66
CA ASP A 749 -8.33 -21.69 -14.70
C ASP A 749 -7.85 -22.95 -15.45
N LYS A 750 -6.62 -23.41 -15.20
CA LYS A 750 -6.07 -24.68 -15.74
C LYS A 750 -5.50 -25.62 -14.67
N CYS A 751 -5.61 -25.30 -13.38
CA CYS A 751 -5.07 -26.10 -12.27
C CYS A 751 -5.97 -27.31 -11.90
N LYS A 752 -6.22 -28.23 -12.84
CA LYS A 752 -7.18 -29.35 -12.67
C LYS A 752 -6.85 -30.32 -11.52
N ASN A 753 -5.57 -30.46 -11.17
CA ASN A 753 -5.11 -31.32 -10.08
C ASN A 753 -4.98 -30.60 -8.73
N LEU A 754 -5.50 -29.38 -8.59
CA LEU A 754 -5.34 -28.59 -7.36
C LEU A 754 -6.10 -29.25 -6.19
N GLU A 755 -5.35 -29.70 -5.19
CA GLU A 755 -5.92 -30.22 -3.94
C GLU A 755 -6.02 -29.15 -2.87
N LYS A 756 -5.15 -28.12 -2.87
CA LYS A 756 -5.09 -27.12 -1.80
C LYS A 756 -4.90 -25.69 -2.33
N ILE A 757 -5.76 -24.78 -1.88
CA ILE A 757 -5.60 -23.34 -2.08
C ILE A 757 -5.61 -22.59 -0.74
N HIS A 758 -4.71 -21.63 -0.60
CA HIS A 758 -4.62 -20.75 0.56
C HIS A 758 -4.38 -19.30 0.11
N LEU A 759 -5.33 -18.42 0.39
CA LEU A 759 -5.32 -17.01 0.03
C LEU A 759 -5.34 -16.17 1.31
N ASP A 760 -4.23 -15.53 1.66
CA ASP A 760 -4.04 -14.85 2.93
C ASP A 760 -3.85 -13.35 2.74
N MET A 761 -4.85 -12.56 3.17
CA MET A 761 -4.86 -11.09 3.02
C MET A 761 -4.67 -10.64 1.55
N CYS A 762 -5.15 -11.45 0.61
CA CYS A 762 -5.15 -11.15 -0.82
C CYS A 762 -6.22 -10.09 -1.11
N VAL A 763 -5.80 -8.96 -1.70
CA VAL A 763 -6.70 -7.84 -2.02
C VAL A 763 -7.29 -8.06 -3.40
N GLY A 764 -8.59 -7.81 -3.57
CA GLY A 764 -9.24 -7.77 -4.90
C GLY A 764 -9.62 -9.12 -5.53
N VAL A 765 -9.54 -10.22 -4.80
CA VAL A 765 -10.14 -11.52 -5.19
C VAL A 765 -11.66 -11.36 -5.34
N ARG A 766 -12.25 -11.92 -6.40
CA ARG A 766 -13.69 -11.88 -6.65
C ARG A 766 -14.33 -13.28 -6.66
N ASP A 767 -15.65 -13.33 -6.57
CA ASP A 767 -16.38 -14.60 -6.72
C ASP A 767 -16.07 -15.27 -8.08
N ASP A 768 -15.93 -14.51 -9.17
CA ASP A 768 -15.57 -15.04 -10.50
C ASP A 768 -14.27 -15.86 -10.51
N ASP A 769 -13.27 -15.46 -9.71
CA ASP A 769 -12.00 -16.20 -9.60
C ASP A 769 -12.22 -17.57 -8.95
N ILE A 770 -13.07 -17.61 -7.91
CA ILE A 770 -13.32 -18.81 -7.10
C ILE A 770 -14.37 -19.73 -7.76
N ILE A 771 -15.32 -19.18 -8.52
CA ILE A 771 -16.26 -19.93 -9.35
C ILE A 771 -15.48 -20.70 -10.43
N ARG A 772 -14.64 -20.01 -11.22
CA ARG A 772 -13.81 -20.64 -12.27
C ARG A 772 -12.80 -21.63 -11.70
N LEU A 773 -12.24 -21.34 -10.51
CA LEU A 773 -11.45 -22.30 -9.75
C LEU A 773 -12.25 -23.58 -9.47
N ALA A 774 -13.46 -23.46 -8.91
CA ALA A 774 -14.27 -24.60 -8.49
C ALA A 774 -14.74 -25.46 -9.68
N GLU A 775 -15.13 -24.83 -10.80
CA GLU A 775 -15.53 -25.52 -12.03
C GLU A 775 -14.40 -26.40 -12.61
N ASN A 776 -13.16 -25.91 -12.57
CA ASN A 776 -11.97 -26.62 -13.06
C ASN A 776 -11.36 -27.60 -12.04
N SER A 777 -11.38 -27.28 -10.73
CA SER A 777 -10.55 -27.92 -9.69
C SER A 777 -11.31 -28.94 -8.86
N LYS A 778 -11.87 -29.97 -9.51
CA LYS A 778 -12.76 -30.97 -8.89
C LYS A 778 -12.08 -31.84 -7.81
N ASN A 779 -10.75 -31.83 -7.78
CA ASN A 779 -9.92 -32.53 -6.79
C ASN A 779 -9.64 -31.72 -5.50
N LEU A 780 -10.20 -30.51 -5.35
CA LEU A 780 -9.93 -29.65 -4.21
C LEU A 780 -10.34 -30.29 -2.87
N ARG A 781 -9.34 -30.51 -2.00
CA ARG A 781 -9.46 -31.06 -0.64
C ARG A 781 -9.38 -30.01 0.46
N GLY A 782 -8.65 -28.92 0.25
CA GLY A 782 -8.43 -27.88 1.25
C GLY A 782 -8.60 -26.48 0.68
N ILE A 783 -9.42 -25.66 1.32
CA ILE A 783 -9.55 -24.23 1.02
C ILE A 783 -9.32 -23.39 2.26
N SER A 784 -8.50 -22.35 2.13
CA SER A 784 -8.20 -21.41 3.19
C SER A 784 -8.24 -19.98 2.64
N ILE A 785 -9.09 -19.13 3.21
CA ILE A 785 -9.28 -17.74 2.79
C ILE A 785 -9.23 -16.83 4.02
N ARG A 786 -8.29 -15.88 4.05
CA ARG A 786 -8.33 -14.72 4.94
C ARG A 786 -8.61 -13.44 4.14
N VAL A 787 -9.74 -12.82 4.42
CA VAL A 787 -10.20 -11.59 3.75
C VAL A 787 -9.69 -10.36 4.51
N PRO A 788 -9.12 -9.35 3.82
CA PRO A 788 -8.77 -8.07 4.45
C PRO A 788 -10.02 -7.24 4.79
N SER A 789 -10.01 -6.60 5.95
CA SER A 789 -11.07 -5.74 6.49
C SER A 789 -11.27 -4.48 5.64
N ASP A 790 -10.18 -3.69 5.53
CA ASP A 790 -10.23 -2.33 4.99
C ASP A 790 -9.84 -2.26 3.52
N PHE A 791 -10.85 -2.00 2.67
CA PHE A 791 -10.73 -1.33 1.38
C PHE A 791 -12.12 -0.85 0.94
N SER A 792 -12.50 0.35 1.39
CA SER A 792 -13.65 1.12 0.86
C SER A 792 -13.26 2.04 -0.31
N ILE A 793 -11.98 2.07 -0.67
CA ILE A 793 -11.35 3.02 -1.60
C ILE A 793 -11.44 2.57 -3.07
N MET A 794 -12.46 1.78 -3.43
CA MET A 794 -12.81 1.47 -4.81
C MET A 794 -14.32 1.36 -4.95
N GLU A 795 -14.87 2.08 -5.93
CA GLU A 795 -16.30 2.10 -6.26
C GLU A 795 -16.77 0.83 -6.99
N ASN A 796 -16.56 -0.33 -6.37
CA ASN A 796 -17.21 -1.59 -6.75
C ASN A 796 -17.10 -2.61 -5.60
N PRO A 797 -18.10 -2.70 -4.71
CA PRO A 797 -18.06 -3.57 -3.52
C PRO A 797 -18.31 -5.06 -3.83
N LEU A 798 -17.98 -5.53 -5.04
CA LEU A 798 -18.00 -6.94 -5.44
C LEU A 798 -16.82 -7.70 -4.80
N ARG A 799 -16.88 -7.83 -3.47
CA ARG A 799 -16.06 -8.72 -2.64
C ARG A 799 -16.54 -10.17 -2.81
N LEU A 800 -15.83 -11.13 -2.23
CA LEU A 800 -16.30 -12.52 -2.15
C LEU A 800 -17.67 -12.58 -1.43
N THR A 801 -18.57 -13.44 -1.90
CA THR A 801 -19.90 -13.67 -1.33
C THR A 801 -20.19 -15.17 -1.12
N ASP A 802 -21.35 -15.51 -0.55
CA ASP A 802 -21.89 -16.89 -0.54
C ASP A 802 -21.95 -17.53 -1.96
N GLY A 803 -21.90 -16.74 -3.04
CA GLY A 803 -21.81 -17.20 -4.43
C GLY A 803 -20.60 -18.10 -4.69
N SER A 804 -19.41 -17.71 -4.23
CA SER A 804 -18.21 -18.55 -4.35
C SER A 804 -18.29 -19.81 -3.48
N LEU A 805 -18.76 -19.70 -2.22
CA LEU A 805 -18.98 -20.87 -1.36
C LEU A 805 -19.95 -21.87 -1.99
N LYS A 806 -21.03 -21.38 -2.64
CA LYS A 806 -22.00 -22.21 -3.36
C LYS A 806 -21.37 -22.92 -4.56
N ALA A 807 -20.53 -22.24 -5.35
CA ALA A 807 -19.85 -22.86 -6.49
C ALA A 807 -18.84 -23.93 -6.07
N ILE A 808 -18.10 -23.71 -4.97
CA ILE A 808 -17.26 -24.71 -4.32
C ILE A 808 -18.11 -25.90 -3.86
N ALA A 809 -19.19 -25.63 -3.11
CA ALA A 809 -20.10 -26.63 -2.58
C ALA A 809 -20.76 -27.50 -3.68
N GLN A 810 -20.97 -26.95 -4.87
CA GLN A 810 -21.51 -27.66 -6.02
C GLN A 810 -20.44 -28.55 -6.71
N ASN A 811 -19.23 -28.04 -6.96
CA ASN A 811 -18.24 -28.72 -7.80
C ASN A 811 -17.17 -29.53 -7.02
N CYS A 812 -16.73 -29.05 -5.85
CA CYS A 812 -15.59 -29.61 -5.11
C CYS A 812 -16.03 -30.65 -4.07
N LYS A 813 -16.52 -31.81 -4.54
CA LYS A 813 -17.08 -32.86 -3.65
C LYS A 813 -16.06 -33.59 -2.76
N LEU A 814 -14.77 -33.45 -3.04
CA LEU A 814 -13.67 -34.01 -2.25
C LEU A 814 -13.12 -33.04 -1.18
N LEU A 815 -13.81 -31.93 -0.91
CA LEU A 815 -13.37 -30.92 0.06
C LEU A 815 -13.49 -31.46 1.51
N GLU A 816 -12.33 -31.59 2.16
CA GLU A 816 -12.14 -32.16 3.50
C GLU A 816 -11.76 -31.09 4.55
N SER A 817 -11.15 -29.97 4.15
CA SER A 817 -10.64 -28.92 5.04
C SER A 817 -11.06 -27.52 4.56
N VAL A 818 -11.59 -26.73 5.48
CA VAL A 818 -12.17 -25.39 5.22
C VAL A 818 -11.73 -24.42 6.31
N ALA A 819 -10.98 -23.39 5.95
CA ALA A 819 -10.54 -22.33 6.86
C ALA A 819 -10.98 -20.95 6.36
N LEU A 820 -11.85 -20.27 7.12
CA LEU A 820 -12.34 -18.94 6.81
C LEU A 820 -11.92 -17.95 7.91
N SER A 821 -11.37 -16.81 7.49
CA SER A 821 -10.80 -15.82 8.37
C SER A 821 -11.07 -14.40 7.88
N PHE A 822 -11.31 -13.48 8.80
CA PHE A 822 -11.45 -12.04 8.53
C PHE A 822 -10.38 -11.30 9.33
N SER A 823 -9.73 -10.26 8.79
CA SER A 823 -8.82 -9.44 9.59
C SER A 823 -9.54 -8.43 10.48
N ASP A 824 -8.83 -7.90 11.47
CA ASP A 824 -9.39 -6.99 12.47
C ASP A 824 -9.76 -5.63 11.82
N GLY A 825 -10.91 -5.11 12.25
CA GLY A 825 -11.45 -3.79 11.91
C GLY A 825 -12.64 -3.54 12.84
N GLU A 826 -12.77 -2.34 13.40
CA GLU A 826 -13.57 -2.07 14.62
C GLU A 826 -15.10 -2.04 14.41
N PHE A 827 -15.58 -2.48 13.26
CA PHE A 827 -16.99 -2.54 12.91
C PHE A 827 -17.35 -3.88 12.26
N PRO A 828 -18.63 -4.30 12.30
CA PRO A 828 -19.13 -5.42 11.49
C PRO A 828 -19.09 -5.06 10.00
N SER A 829 -17.90 -5.17 9.39
CA SER A 829 -17.70 -5.03 7.95
C SER A 829 -18.59 -6.05 7.24
N LEU A 830 -19.40 -5.57 6.28
CA LEU A 830 -20.35 -6.35 5.47
C LEU A 830 -19.85 -7.78 5.22
N SER A 831 -20.43 -8.75 5.94
CA SER A 831 -19.85 -10.10 6.05
C SER A 831 -19.88 -10.82 4.71
N SER A 832 -18.73 -11.01 4.08
CA SER A 832 -18.62 -11.73 2.79
C SER A 832 -19.31 -13.09 2.82
N PHE A 833 -19.19 -13.83 3.91
CA PHE A 833 -19.81 -15.15 4.05
C PHE A 833 -20.84 -15.13 5.15
N SER A 834 -22.05 -15.60 4.85
CA SER A 834 -23.10 -15.81 5.86
C SER A 834 -22.96 -17.21 6.47
N GLN A 835 -23.52 -17.42 7.66
CA GLN A 835 -23.65 -18.77 8.22
C GLN A 835 -24.37 -19.73 7.25
N ASN A 836 -25.30 -19.27 6.42
CA ASN A 836 -25.99 -20.13 5.46
C ASN A 836 -25.05 -20.60 4.33
N GLY A 837 -24.18 -19.73 3.82
CA GLY A 837 -23.14 -20.12 2.85
C GLY A 837 -22.19 -21.17 3.41
N ILE A 838 -21.70 -20.94 4.64
CA ILE A 838 -20.80 -21.86 5.37
C ILE A 838 -21.48 -23.21 5.62
N LEU A 839 -22.69 -23.21 6.18
CA LEU A 839 -23.45 -24.43 6.49
C LEU A 839 -23.84 -25.21 5.23
N ASN A 840 -24.17 -24.54 4.13
CA ASN A 840 -24.45 -25.19 2.86
C ASN A 840 -23.21 -25.90 2.32
N LEU A 841 -22.03 -25.27 2.39
CA LEU A 841 -20.77 -25.88 1.99
C LEU A 841 -20.44 -27.11 2.86
N VAL A 842 -20.56 -27.00 4.19
CA VAL A 842 -20.32 -28.13 5.11
C VAL A 842 -21.30 -29.28 4.90
N LYS A 843 -22.55 -29.02 4.52
CA LYS A 843 -23.56 -30.06 4.21
C LYS A 843 -23.39 -30.70 2.83
N MET A 844 -22.85 -29.97 1.85
CA MET A 844 -22.73 -30.43 0.46
C MET A 844 -21.38 -31.12 0.13
N CYS A 845 -20.40 -31.03 1.02
CA CYS A 845 -19.07 -31.61 0.92
C CYS A 845 -18.75 -32.49 2.14
N ARG A 846 -17.70 -33.32 2.08
CA ARG A 846 -17.28 -34.18 3.20
C ARG A 846 -16.25 -33.48 4.11
N VAL A 847 -16.63 -32.31 4.62
CA VAL A 847 -15.75 -31.50 5.46
C VAL A 847 -15.47 -32.21 6.79
N LYS A 848 -14.19 -32.44 7.07
CA LYS A 848 -13.65 -33.01 8.30
C LYS A 848 -13.05 -31.96 9.23
N GLU A 849 -12.51 -30.90 8.66
CA GLU A 849 -11.84 -29.81 9.38
C GLU A 849 -12.49 -28.48 9.02
N LEU A 850 -13.04 -27.78 10.03
CA LEU A 850 -13.59 -26.44 9.90
C LEU A 850 -12.87 -25.49 10.85
N VAL A 851 -12.27 -24.44 10.30
CA VAL A 851 -11.56 -23.38 11.04
C VAL A 851 -12.24 -22.04 10.77
N LEU A 852 -12.68 -21.34 11.82
CA LEU A 852 -13.32 -20.04 11.74
C LEU A 852 -12.56 -19.02 12.61
N ASP A 853 -12.03 -17.95 12.01
CA ASP A 853 -11.30 -16.88 12.70
C ASP A 853 -11.96 -15.51 12.47
N ARG A 854 -12.62 -14.96 13.50
CA ARG A 854 -13.45 -13.73 13.47
C ARG A 854 -14.61 -13.80 12.47
N VAL A 855 -15.19 -14.99 12.32
CA VAL A 855 -16.41 -15.19 11.53
C VAL A 855 -17.63 -14.77 12.38
N TYR A 856 -17.81 -13.45 12.55
CA TYR A 856 -18.91 -12.89 13.35
C TYR A 856 -20.31 -13.24 12.82
N SER A 857 -20.43 -13.66 11.56
CA SER A 857 -21.70 -14.14 10.99
C SER A 857 -22.11 -15.55 11.45
N PHE A 858 -21.30 -16.22 12.26
CA PHE A 858 -21.51 -17.60 12.72
C PHE A 858 -21.67 -17.67 14.25
N ASN A 859 -22.83 -18.13 14.70
CA ASN A 859 -23.26 -18.06 16.10
C ASN A 859 -23.83 -19.41 16.62
N ASN A 860 -24.51 -19.40 17.78
CA ASN A 860 -25.14 -20.60 18.37
C ASN A 860 -26.10 -21.35 17.41
N VAL A 861 -26.77 -20.65 16.48
CA VAL A 861 -27.62 -21.28 15.44
C VAL A 861 -26.77 -22.03 14.41
N GLY A 862 -25.61 -21.47 14.06
CA GLY A 862 -24.57 -22.12 13.26
C GLY A 862 -24.04 -23.39 13.93
N MET A 863 -23.65 -23.29 15.21
CA MET A 863 -23.20 -24.44 16.01
C MET A 863 -24.27 -25.54 16.09
N LYS A 864 -25.53 -25.18 16.35
CA LYS A 864 -26.66 -26.11 16.32
C LYS A 864 -26.82 -26.79 14.95
N ALA A 865 -26.66 -26.05 13.86
CA ALA A 865 -26.77 -26.58 12.51
C ALA A 865 -25.59 -27.49 12.09
N LEU A 866 -24.43 -27.42 12.76
CA LEU A 866 -23.32 -28.37 12.59
C LEU A 866 -23.60 -29.76 13.22
N CYS A 867 -24.66 -29.94 14.02
CA CYS A 867 -25.03 -31.28 14.51
C CYS A 867 -25.33 -32.27 13.36
N PHE A 868 -25.68 -31.76 12.18
CA PHE A 868 -25.93 -32.54 10.96
C PHE A 868 -24.69 -32.74 10.08
N ALA A 869 -23.51 -32.29 10.51
CA ALA A 869 -22.25 -32.43 9.76
C ALA A 869 -21.57 -33.78 10.10
N GLU A 870 -22.10 -34.88 9.55
CA GLU A 870 -21.68 -36.25 9.88
C GLU A 870 -20.18 -36.56 9.71
N ASN A 871 -19.46 -35.77 8.91
CA ASN A 871 -18.04 -36.01 8.60
C ASN A 871 -17.07 -35.16 9.44
N LEU A 872 -17.56 -34.22 10.27
CA LEU A 872 -16.72 -33.24 10.96
C LEU A 872 -15.94 -33.88 12.13
N GLU A 873 -14.61 -33.96 12.01
CA GLU A 873 -13.68 -34.49 13.01
C GLU A 873 -12.99 -33.40 13.85
N ILE A 874 -12.74 -32.22 13.24
CA ILE A 874 -11.97 -31.11 13.80
C ILE A 874 -12.76 -29.81 13.65
N LEU A 875 -12.96 -29.08 14.76
CA LEU A 875 -13.53 -27.74 14.78
C LEU A 875 -12.58 -26.80 15.52
N GLU A 876 -12.18 -25.71 14.86
CA GLU A 876 -11.38 -24.64 15.44
C GLU A 876 -12.12 -23.29 15.33
N LEU A 877 -12.27 -22.63 16.47
CA LEU A 877 -12.98 -21.36 16.64
C LEU A 877 -12.02 -20.35 17.26
N VAL A 878 -11.72 -19.28 16.53
CA VAL A 878 -10.78 -18.22 16.93
C VAL A 878 -11.50 -16.87 16.95
N ARG A 879 -11.66 -16.26 18.13
CA ARG A 879 -12.35 -14.96 18.30
C ARG A 879 -13.77 -14.92 17.69
N CYS A 880 -14.47 -16.05 17.68
CA CYS A 880 -15.87 -16.12 17.29
C CYS A 880 -16.74 -15.70 18.48
N GLN A 881 -17.01 -14.39 18.58
CA GLN A 881 -17.64 -13.80 19.79
C GLN A 881 -19.16 -14.03 19.89
N GLU A 882 -19.83 -14.34 18.78
CA GLU A 882 -21.26 -14.69 18.74
C GLU A 882 -21.54 -16.16 19.15
N ILE A 883 -20.55 -16.86 19.68
CA ILE A 883 -20.69 -18.23 20.19
C ILE A 883 -20.60 -18.18 21.72
N SER A 884 -21.63 -18.69 22.39
CA SER A 884 -21.66 -18.83 23.84
C SER A 884 -21.80 -20.29 24.29
N ASP A 885 -21.97 -20.50 25.59
CA ASP A 885 -22.11 -21.82 26.22
C ASP A 885 -23.18 -22.71 25.58
N GLU A 886 -24.33 -22.17 25.15
CA GLU A 886 -25.33 -22.94 24.40
C GLU A 886 -24.76 -23.51 23.09
N GLY A 887 -23.92 -22.73 22.41
CA GLY A 887 -23.24 -23.12 21.18
C GLY A 887 -22.25 -24.26 21.41
N ILE A 888 -21.56 -24.26 22.56
CA ILE A 888 -20.61 -25.31 22.95
C ILE A 888 -21.34 -26.58 23.42
N GLU A 889 -22.49 -26.47 24.10
CA GLU A 889 -23.29 -27.64 24.53
C GLU A 889 -23.68 -28.55 23.33
N PHE A 890 -23.92 -27.97 22.15
CA PHE A 890 -24.21 -28.73 20.93
C PHE A 890 -23.05 -29.65 20.49
N VAL A 891 -21.79 -29.37 20.87
CA VAL A 891 -20.64 -30.25 20.56
C VAL A 891 -20.81 -31.64 21.17
N GLY A 892 -21.43 -31.75 22.35
CA GLY A 892 -21.77 -33.05 22.95
C GLY A 892 -22.71 -33.89 22.08
N ARG A 893 -23.46 -33.25 21.17
CA ARG A 893 -24.41 -33.88 20.24
C ARG A 893 -23.81 -34.20 18.87
N TYR A 894 -22.61 -33.71 18.54
CA TYR A 894 -21.95 -34.02 17.27
C TYR A 894 -21.58 -35.51 17.20
N GLY A 895 -21.62 -36.08 15.98
CA GLY A 895 -21.41 -37.50 15.74
C GLY A 895 -19.94 -37.93 15.85
N ASN A 896 -19.07 -37.31 15.03
CA ASN A 896 -17.69 -37.74 14.81
C ASN A 896 -16.62 -36.71 15.25
N LEU A 897 -16.99 -35.66 15.98
CA LEU A 897 -16.02 -34.65 16.42
C LEU A 897 -15.06 -35.22 17.46
N ARG A 898 -13.76 -35.17 17.15
CA ARG A 898 -12.65 -35.70 17.95
C ARG A 898 -11.75 -34.60 18.50
N VAL A 899 -11.67 -33.46 17.81
CA VAL A 899 -10.82 -32.32 18.18
C VAL A 899 -11.64 -31.04 18.23
N LEU A 900 -11.66 -30.38 19.40
CA LEU A 900 -12.17 -29.02 19.56
C LEU A 900 -11.01 -28.08 19.93
N ARG A 901 -10.93 -26.94 19.25
CA ARG A 901 -9.96 -25.87 19.53
C ARG A 901 -10.70 -24.56 19.70
N LEU A 902 -10.65 -23.96 20.88
CA LEU A 902 -11.12 -22.60 21.14
C LEU A 902 -9.92 -21.69 21.35
N THR A 903 -9.93 -20.50 20.76
CA THR A 903 -8.91 -19.48 21.00
C THR A 903 -9.53 -18.09 21.07
N LYS A 904 -9.42 -17.42 22.22
CA LYS A 904 -9.88 -16.02 22.41
C LYS A 904 -11.38 -15.80 22.14
N CYS A 905 -12.21 -16.83 22.37
CA CYS A 905 -13.66 -16.70 22.38
C CYS A 905 -14.11 -16.14 23.74
N LEU A 906 -14.82 -15.02 23.73
CA LEU A 906 -15.19 -14.28 24.94
C LEU A 906 -16.49 -14.79 25.60
N GLY A 907 -17.46 -15.27 24.80
CA GLY A 907 -18.78 -15.71 25.29
C GLY A 907 -18.85 -17.13 25.85
N VAL A 908 -17.73 -17.86 25.89
CA VAL A 908 -17.66 -19.25 26.36
C VAL A 908 -17.06 -19.28 27.76
N THR A 909 -17.71 -20.00 28.66
CA THR A 909 -17.34 -20.14 30.08
C THR A 909 -17.13 -21.62 30.45
N ASP A 910 -16.85 -21.88 31.74
CA ASP A 910 -16.85 -23.24 32.30
C ASP A 910 -18.22 -23.94 32.17
N ASP A 911 -19.33 -23.21 32.06
CA ASP A 911 -20.67 -23.78 32.01
C ASP A 911 -20.97 -24.48 30.67
N GLY A 912 -20.45 -23.97 29.54
CA GLY A 912 -20.63 -24.60 28.22
C GLY A 912 -19.98 -25.99 28.11
N PHE A 913 -18.96 -26.27 28.92
CA PHE A 913 -18.30 -27.57 28.95
C PHE A 913 -19.02 -28.63 29.79
N LYS A 914 -19.96 -28.23 30.67
CA LYS A 914 -20.70 -29.17 31.55
C LYS A 914 -21.43 -30.27 30.77
N GLY A 915 -21.91 -29.97 29.55
CA GLY A 915 -22.55 -30.95 28.65
C GLY A 915 -21.58 -31.88 27.90
N ILE A 916 -20.26 -31.70 28.05
CA ILE A 916 -19.21 -32.45 27.34
C ILE A 916 -18.35 -33.27 28.32
N VAL A 917 -18.11 -32.75 29.53
CA VAL A 917 -17.35 -33.43 30.59
C VAL A 917 -17.91 -34.83 30.86
N GLY A 918 -17.03 -35.83 30.87
CA GLY A 918 -17.39 -37.23 31.11
C GLY A 918 -17.97 -37.99 29.91
N LEU A 919 -18.31 -37.34 28.79
CA LEU A 919 -18.81 -38.04 27.59
C LEU A 919 -17.73 -38.90 26.89
N GLY A 920 -16.44 -38.63 27.12
CA GLY A 920 -15.31 -39.37 26.53
C GLY A 920 -15.16 -39.25 25.00
N LYS A 921 -16.02 -38.48 24.33
CA LYS A 921 -16.05 -38.28 22.87
C LYS A 921 -14.80 -37.59 22.33
N LEU A 922 -14.41 -36.46 22.91
CA LEU A 922 -13.27 -35.68 22.43
C LEU A 922 -11.96 -36.40 22.78
N GLU A 923 -11.09 -36.56 21.78
CA GLU A 923 -9.71 -36.99 21.98
C GLU A 923 -8.84 -35.82 22.41
N VAL A 924 -9.04 -34.64 21.80
CA VAL A 924 -8.26 -33.43 22.05
C VAL A 924 -9.18 -32.24 22.26
N LEU A 925 -9.02 -31.56 23.40
CA LEU A 925 -9.53 -30.21 23.63
C LEU A 925 -8.33 -29.26 23.79
N VAL A 926 -8.32 -28.16 23.04
CA VAL A 926 -7.39 -27.05 23.25
C VAL A 926 -8.18 -25.78 23.53
N VAL A 927 -7.87 -25.13 24.64
CA VAL A 927 -8.42 -23.81 25.00
C VAL A 927 -7.24 -22.86 25.23
N ASN A 928 -7.12 -21.86 24.36
CA ASN A 928 -6.10 -20.82 24.47
C ASN A 928 -6.77 -19.46 24.72
N ASP A 929 -6.36 -18.78 25.78
CA ASP A 929 -6.61 -17.35 25.99
C ASP A 929 -8.11 -16.97 26.02
N CYS A 930 -9.02 -17.91 26.28
CA CYS A 930 -10.43 -17.61 26.58
C CYS A 930 -10.52 -17.15 28.04
N PRO A 931 -11.01 -15.93 28.35
CA PRO A 931 -10.90 -15.36 29.69
C PRO A 931 -11.89 -15.92 30.71
N GLN A 932 -13.05 -16.42 30.26
CA GLN A 932 -14.11 -16.94 31.15
C GLN A 932 -14.06 -18.47 31.33
N VAL A 933 -13.05 -19.14 30.75
CA VAL A 933 -12.81 -20.58 30.90
C VAL A 933 -11.61 -20.80 31.83
N SER A 934 -11.76 -21.70 32.80
CA SER A 934 -10.72 -22.16 33.71
C SER A 934 -10.26 -23.58 33.34
N LEU A 935 -9.08 -23.97 33.83
CA LEU A 935 -8.60 -25.36 33.70
C LEU A 935 -9.60 -26.38 34.29
N ARG A 936 -10.33 -26.01 35.35
CA ARG A 936 -11.28 -26.90 36.04
C ARG A 936 -12.56 -27.14 35.24
N GLY A 937 -13.04 -26.16 34.46
CA GLY A 937 -14.21 -26.35 33.60
C GLY A 937 -13.97 -27.31 32.43
N VAL A 938 -12.70 -27.46 32.01
CA VAL A 938 -12.30 -28.32 30.89
C VAL A 938 -11.70 -29.67 31.31
N GLU A 939 -11.43 -29.89 32.60
CA GLU A 939 -10.98 -31.19 33.12
C GLU A 939 -12.03 -32.28 32.85
N GLY A 940 -11.60 -33.39 32.23
CA GLY A 940 -12.50 -34.49 31.84
C GLY A 940 -13.39 -34.24 30.62
N ALA A 941 -13.27 -33.10 29.93
CA ALA A 941 -13.98 -32.83 28.67
C ALA A 941 -13.37 -33.56 27.45
N ALA A 942 -12.09 -33.94 27.52
CA ALA A 942 -11.39 -34.70 26.48
C ALA A 942 -10.31 -35.63 27.07
N LYS A 943 -9.83 -36.61 26.29
CA LYS A 943 -8.73 -37.51 26.68
C LYS A 943 -7.39 -36.77 26.86
N TYR A 944 -7.16 -35.75 26.06
CA TYR A 944 -6.03 -34.82 26.17
C TYR A 944 -6.55 -33.39 26.18
N VAL A 945 -6.24 -32.65 27.24
CA VAL A 945 -6.63 -31.25 27.41
C VAL A 945 -5.36 -30.39 27.41
N SER A 946 -5.33 -29.37 26.54
CA SER A 946 -4.28 -28.36 26.50
C SER A 946 -4.88 -27.00 26.81
N PHE A 947 -4.62 -26.49 28.01
CA PHE A 947 -5.05 -25.16 28.46
C PHE A 947 -3.85 -24.21 28.46
N LYS A 948 -3.99 -23.05 27.80
CA LYS A 948 -3.09 -21.90 27.97
C LYS A 948 -3.96 -20.67 28.21
N GLN A 949 -3.55 -19.79 29.11
CA GLN A 949 -4.21 -18.51 29.30
C GLN A 949 -3.16 -17.39 29.33
N ASP A 950 -3.17 -16.59 28.27
CA ASP A 950 -2.31 -15.44 28.09
C ASP A 950 -3.22 -14.28 27.64
N LEU A 951 -3.57 -13.41 28.60
CA LEU A 951 -4.55 -12.35 28.39
C LEU A 951 -3.92 -11.02 27.92
N SER A 952 -2.63 -11.02 27.55
CA SER A 952 -1.88 -9.82 27.13
C SER A 952 -2.36 -9.15 25.83
N TRP A 953 -3.47 -9.61 25.26
CA TRP A 953 -4.11 -9.12 24.04
C TRP A 953 -5.46 -8.44 24.32
N MET A 954 -5.92 -8.47 25.57
CA MET A 954 -7.07 -7.72 26.08
C MET A 954 -6.65 -6.34 26.63
N TYR A 955 -5.35 -6.04 26.57
CA TYR A 955 -4.67 -4.81 26.96
C TYR A 955 -3.85 -4.31 25.76
#